data_AF-A0A2H3IA05-F1
#
_entry.id   AF-A0A2H3IA05-F1
#
_cell.length_a   1.000
_cell.length_b   1.000
_cell.length_c   1.000
_cell.angle_alpha   90.00
_cell.angle_beta   90.00
_cell.angle_gamma   90.00
#
_symmetry.space_group_name_H-M   'P 1'
#
loop_
_entity.id
_entity.type
_entity.pdbx_description
1 polymer ?
#
loop_
_entity_poly.entity_id
_entity_poly.type
_entity_poly.pdbx_seq_one_letter_code
_entity_poly.pdbx_strand_id
1 'polypeptide(L)'
;MASGKESKKRKAVTRDVEPDTSIVSGEELNNLDLSDGAHDLSSDESDSEVEIINEFSDDEEDIESEIDSDEVPSDIEIGPEKRTADEDDFDQPNYRVEVDANGNERYVYDEINPDDNSDYSDADDNANTIGSIPLSFYDQYPHIGYDINGKKIMRPAKGEALDALLDSIEIPKGWTGLTDPSTGKPLELSQDELELLRKVQMNEIPEEGYNPYEPTVEWFTSKEEIMPLSAAPEPKRRFVPSKHEAKRVMKIVRAIREGRILPYKPPAEQDEADDGLIRYDIWADEAPRPDHIMNVPAPKLPPPGYEESYHPPPEYLPDKKERKAWEEADEEDREREYLPTDYAALRKVPGYENFVKEKFERCLDLYLAPRVRRSKLNIDPESLLPKLPSPDELKPFPTACATLFRGHTGRVRSVSIDTTGQWLASGGDDGTVRVWEILTGRQLWSAKISDDEPINVVRWRPGQDAVILCIACGDDLHLAVPQIVNPELEKASLELLDAGWGYAANKSSTKHGDADLKSTPTNWIRPSSELAESGVCITIPLRYVAKSVSWHRRGDYFVTVCPGSSTPASQAIAIHTVSKHVTQNPFRRRLKGGGPPQAAHFHPSKPILFVANQRTIRAYDLSRQLLVKILQPGARWISSFDIHPHSSSTSGGDNLIVGSYDRRLLWHDVDLSAHPYKTLRYHSKAIRAVKFHPSGRYPLFADASDDGSLQIFHGSVTGDMLSNASIVPLKVLRGHKITGELGILDVDWHPTQPWCVSAGADGTCRLWC
;
A
#
# COMPACT_ATOMS: atom_id res chain seq x y z
N MET A 1 -15.24 82.08 37.83
CA MET A 1 -16.12 83.15 37.29
C MET A 1 -16.19 82.98 35.77
N ALA A 2 -17.39 83.16 35.19
CA ALA A 2 -17.79 83.13 33.77
C ALA A 2 -17.67 81.75 33.06
N SER A 3 -18.73 80.93 32.87
CA SER A 3 -19.97 81.05 32.03
C SER A 3 -19.68 81.12 30.53
N GLY A 4 -20.23 80.36 29.59
CA GLY A 4 -21.32 79.36 29.46
C GLY A 4 -21.26 78.86 27.99
N LYS A 5 -22.10 78.02 27.38
CA LYS A 5 -23.42 77.43 27.64
C LYS A 5 -23.62 76.29 26.63
N GLU A 6 -24.06 75.15 27.14
CA GLU A 6 -25.21 74.34 26.69
C GLU A 6 -25.53 74.16 25.18
N SER A 7 -25.76 72.91 24.74
CA SER A 7 -27.15 72.41 24.71
C SER A 7 -27.33 70.93 24.34
N LYS A 8 -28.07 70.25 25.25
CA LYS A 8 -29.22 69.32 25.03
C LYS A 8 -28.92 67.97 24.33
N LYS A 9 -29.45 66.81 24.76
CA LYS A 9 -30.55 66.41 25.66
C LYS A 9 -30.36 64.89 25.95
N ARG A 10 -30.48 64.44 27.21
CA ARG A 10 -31.58 63.59 27.79
C ARG A 10 -31.78 62.23 27.10
N LYS A 11 -31.98 61.09 27.76
CA LYS A 11 -32.21 60.64 29.16
C LYS A 11 -32.07 59.10 29.07
N ALA A 12 -31.29 58.42 29.91
CA ALA A 12 -31.70 57.85 31.20
C ALA A 12 -32.82 56.79 31.09
N VAL A 13 -32.80 55.61 31.72
CA VAL A 13 -31.96 55.06 32.80
C VAL A 13 -32.35 53.57 32.96
N THR A 14 -31.33 52.72 33.14
CA THR A 14 -31.21 51.46 33.92
C THR A 14 -32.39 50.50 34.11
N ARG A 15 -32.11 49.19 34.06
CA ARG A 15 -31.98 48.35 35.28
C ARG A 15 -31.45 46.94 34.98
N ASP A 16 -30.46 46.51 35.75
CA ASP A 16 -29.91 45.15 35.81
C ASP A 16 -30.80 44.20 36.61
N VAL A 17 -30.89 42.92 36.21
CA VAL A 17 -31.12 41.72 37.04
C VAL A 17 -30.63 40.47 36.26
N GLU A 18 -29.70 39.71 36.83
CA GLU A 18 -29.51 38.24 36.64
C GLU A 18 -30.17 37.52 37.86
N PRO A 19 -30.45 36.19 37.95
CA PRO A 19 -29.79 35.04 37.29
C PRO A 19 -30.70 33.80 36.99
N ASP A 20 -30.05 32.67 36.65
CA ASP A 20 -30.42 31.24 36.86
C ASP A 20 -31.00 30.34 35.74
N THR A 21 -30.16 29.34 35.41
CA THR A 21 -30.37 27.89 35.17
C THR A 21 -31.73 27.35 34.64
N SER A 22 -31.70 26.53 33.58
CA SER A 22 -32.09 25.11 33.60
C SER A 22 -32.20 24.46 32.20
N ILE A 23 -31.98 23.15 32.24
CA ILE A 23 -32.01 22.08 31.22
C ILE A 23 -33.33 22.02 30.44
N VAL A 24 -33.31 21.65 29.15
CA VAL A 24 -34.09 20.54 28.53
C VAL A 24 -34.00 20.57 26.99
N SER A 25 -33.91 19.37 26.45
CA SER A 25 -33.89 18.80 25.10
C SER A 25 -35.12 19.02 24.20
N GLY A 26 -34.93 18.78 22.88
CA GLY A 26 -35.94 18.25 21.94
C GLY A 26 -36.46 19.28 20.92
N GLU A 27 -35.93 19.30 19.70
CA GLU A 27 -36.47 18.63 18.49
C GLU A 27 -37.63 19.38 17.82
N GLU A 28 -37.37 19.89 16.60
CA GLU A 28 -38.12 19.64 15.36
C GLU A 28 -37.84 20.76 14.33
N LEU A 29 -37.18 20.42 13.21
CA LEU A 29 -37.77 20.47 11.86
C LEU A 29 -36.67 20.27 10.79
N ASN A 30 -36.80 19.15 10.10
CA ASN A 30 -36.13 18.80 8.84
C ASN A 30 -36.43 19.83 7.74
N ASN A 31 -35.44 20.11 6.87
CA ASN A 31 -35.48 19.65 5.47
C ASN A 31 -34.27 20.14 4.63
N LEU A 32 -33.82 19.21 3.78
CA LEU A 32 -33.02 19.33 2.55
C LEU A 32 -31.51 19.02 2.63
N ASP A 33 -31.25 17.71 2.51
CA ASP A 33 -30.42 17.06 1.47
C ASP A 33 -29.38 17.90 0.73
N LEU A 34 -28.10 17.56 0.93
CA LEU A 34 -27.14 17.28 -0.13
C LEU A 34 -26.17 16.18 0.36
N SER A 35 -26.48 14.94 -0.04
CA SER A 35 -25.60 13.77 -0.13
C SER A 35 -24.64 13.94 -1.32
N ASP A 36 -23.54 13.22 -1.51
CA ASP A 36 -22.67 12.31 -0.74
C ASP A 36 -21.60 11.84 -1.77
N GLY A 37 -20.48 11.28 -1.28
CA GLY A 37 -19.64 10.36 -2.05
C GLY A 37 -18.26 10.91 -2.49
N ALA A 38 -17.16 10.65 -1.77
CA ALA A 38 -16.42 9.38 -1.65
C ALA A 38 -15.26 9.32 -2.69
N HIS A 39 -14.00 9.26 -2.21
CA HIS A 39 -13.10 8.08 -2.30
C HIS A 39 -12.69 7.71 -3.76
N ASP A 40 -11.47 7.37 -4.15
CA ASP A 40 -10.21 7.05 -3.49
C ASP A 40 -9.21 6.63 -4.60
N LEU A 41 -7.91 6.67 -4.28
CA LEU A 41 -6.79 5.86 -4.78
C LEU A 41 -5.97 6.16 -6.06
N SER A 42 -4.66 6.03 -5.80
CA SER A 42 -3.53 5.44 -6.55
C SER A 42 -2.69 6.41 -7.40
N SER A 43 -1.48 6.76 -6.94
CA SER A 43 -0.18 6.04 -7.07
C SER A 43 0.51 6.45 -8.37
N ASP A 44 1.82 6.70 -8.50
CA ASP A 44 3.03 6.29 -7.81
C ASP A 44 4.12 7.37 -8.00
N GLU A 45 5.06 7.44 -7.06
CA GLU A 45 6.37 8.09 -7.22
C GLU A 45 7.36 7.12 -7.90
N SER A 46 8.27 7.66 -8.71
CA SER A 46 9.55 7.01 -9.03
C SER A 46 10.61 8.05 -9.42
N ASP A 47 11.60 8.19 -8.53
CA ASP A 47 13.04 8.45 -8.70
C ASP A 47 13.58 9.04 -10.02
N SER A 48 14.41 10.09 -9.89
CA SER A 48 15.87 9.93 -10.05
C SER A 48 16.63 11.21 -9.73
N GLU A 49 17.63 11.04 -8.87
CA GLU A 49 18.66 11.99 -8.46
C GLU A 49 19.61 12.32 -9.61
N VAL A 50 20.12 13.56 -9.63
CA VAL A 50 21.18 14.00 -10.54
C VAL A 50 22.51 13.81 -9.83
N GLU A 51 23.25 12.76 -10.22
CA GLU A 51 24.67 12.59 -9.90
C GLU A 51 25.52 13.55 -10.74
N ILE A 52 26.34 14.34 -10.05
CA ILE A 52 27.46 15.08 -10.64
C ILE A 52 28.68 14.15 -10.55
N ILE A 53 29.16 13.67 -11.69
CA ILE A 53 30.47 13.02 -11.80
C ILE A 53 31.35 13.90 -12.68
N ASN A 54 32.39 14.45 -12.04
CA ASN A 54 33.60 14.94 -12.71
C ASN A 54 34.41 13.73 -13.17
N GLU A 55 34.76 13.65 -14.45
CA GLU A 55 35.88 12.82 -14.90
C GLU A 55 36.73 13.62 -15.89
N PHE A 56 37.90 14.01 -15.39
CA PHE A 56 39.05 14.53 -16.11
C PHE A 56 39.98 13.32 -16.35
N SER A 57 40.31 13.02 -17.61
CA SER A 57 41.52 12.32 -18.04
C SER A 57 41.71 12.62 -19.53
N ASP A 58 42.60 13.53 -19.91
CA ASP A 58 44.02 13.30 -20.22
C ASP A 58 44.24 12.09 -21.13
N ASP A 59 44.42 12.38 -22.42
CA ASP A 59 45.29 11.65 -23.35
C ASP A 59 46.07 12.72 -24.17
N GLU A 60 47.18 13.17 -23.59
CA GLU A 60 48.39 13.64 -24.27
C GLU A 60 49.08 12.40 -24.87
N GLU A 61 49.48 12.34 -26.14
CA GLU A 61 50.64 12.95 -26.83
C GLU A 61 50.54 12.37 -28.28
N ASP A 62 51.00 12.98 -29.37
CA ASP A 62 52.43 13.14 -29.64
C ASP A 62 52.69 13.79 -31.03
N ILE A 63 53.82 14.52 -31.09
CA ILE A 63 54.72 14.73 -32.25
C ILE A 63 54.55 15.99 -33.14
N GLU A 64 55.42 16.97 -32.81
CA GLU A 64 56.38 17.70 -33.66
C GLU A 64 55.90 18.42 -34.95
N SER A 65 56.03 19.75 -35.00
CA SER A 65 57.25 20.43 -35.48
C SER A 65 57.00 21.90 -35.83
N GLU A 66 58.04 22.69 -35.56
CA GLU A 66 58.24 24.11 -35.87
C GLU A 66 57.93 24.45 -37.34
N ILE A 67 57.44 25.66 -37.61
CA ILE A 67 58.05 26.65 -38.53
C ILE A 67 57.21 27.95 -38.55
N ASP A 68 57.98 29.03 -38.62
CA ASP A 68 57.70 30.45 -38.50
C ASP A 68 57.14 31.10 -39.79
N SER A 69 56.47 32.24 -39.60
CA SER A 69 56.37 33.43 -40.47
C SER A 69 55.75 33.37 -41.88
N ASP A 70 54.80 34.30 -42.08
CA ASP A 70 54.56 35.21 -43.22
C ASP A 70 54.66 34.71 -44.68
N GLU A 71 53.57 34.86 -45.44
CA GLU A 71 53.44 35.76 -46.61
C GLU A 71 52.20 35.42 -47.47
N VAL A 72 51.47 36.47 -47.85
CA VAL A 72 50.39 36.56 -48.87
C VAL A 72 51.02 36.26 -50.25
N PRO A 73 50.40 35.63 -51.30
CA PRO A 73 49.15 36.12 -51.93
C PRO A 73 48.32 35.17 -52.85
N SER A 74 47.15 35.71 -53.23
CA SER A 74 46.51 35.73 -54.58
C SER A 74 46.12 34.45 -55.34
N ASP A 75 44.87 34.54 -55.80
CA ASP A 75 44.34 34.21 -57.14
C ASP A 75 43.99 32.77 -57.52
N ILE A 76 42.69 32.44 -57.59
CA ILE A 76 41.72 32.56 -58.72
C ILE A 76 41.66 31.22 -59.50
N GLU A 77 40.45 30.65 -59.61
CA GLU A 77 39.76 30.22 -60.86
C GLU A 77 38.88 28.97 -60.62
N ILE A 78 37.66 28.76 -61.15
CA ILE A 78 36.63 29.44 -61.97
C ILE A 78 35.42 28.45 -61.89
N GLY A 79 34.17 28.82 -61.55
CA GLY A 79 33.07 29.30 -62.42
C GLY A 79 32.18 28.15 -62.98
N PRO A 80 31.02 28.39 -63.66
CA PRO A 80 30.06 29.51 -63.64
C PRO A 80 28.55 29.09 -63.69
N GLU A 81 27.66 30.09 -63.87
CA GLU A 81 26.19 30.08 -64.17
C GLU A 81 25.22 30.13 -62.97
N LYS A 82 24.20 30.99 -62.87
CA LYS A 82 23.67 32.15 -63.63
C LYS A 82 22.87 32.98 -62.62
N ARG A 83 23.22 34.24 -62.40
CA ARG A 83 22.43 35.19 -61.58
C ARG A 83 21.39 35.88 -62.47
N THR A 84 20.13 35.80 -62.10
CA THR A 84 19.07 36.67 -62.59
C THR A 84 19.11 37.98 -61.81
N ALA A 85 19.01 39.09 -62.54
CA ALA A 85 19.09 40.45 -62.03
C ALA A 85 17.91 40.77 -61.11
N ASP A 86 18.19 41.37 -59.96
CA ASP A 86 17.61 42.64 -59.45
C ASP A 86 17.96 42.80 -57.96
N GLU A 87 19.24 43.10 -57.68
CA GLU A 87 19.74 43.56 -56.38
C GLU A 87 20.71 44.71 -56.66
N ASP A 88 20.19 45.94 -56.73
CA ASP A 88 20.96 47.22 -56.69
C ASP A 88 19.94 48.39 -56.67
N ASP A 89 19.30 48.74 -55.53
CA ASP A 89 18.85 50.14 -55.27
C ASP A 89 18.30 50.43 -53.84
N PHE A 90 19.10 50.30 -52.77
CA PHE A 90 18.65 50.69 -51.41
C PHE A 90 19.32 51.95 -50.82
N ASP A 91 20.09 52.70 -51.61
CA ASP A 91 20.72 53.96 -51.13
C ASP A 91 20.43 55.19 -52.02
N GLN A 92 19.44 55.11 -52.92
CA GLN A 92 18.89 56.28 -53.59
C GLN A 92 17.58 56.71 -52.90
N PRO A 93 17.37 58.00 -52.57
CA PRO A 93 16.10 58.45 -52.06
C PRO A 93 14.98 58.19 -53.08
N ASN A 94 13.92 57.49 -52.68
CA ASN A 94 12.76 57.15 -53.50
C ASN A 94 11.85 58.39 -53.76
N TYR A 95 12.45 59.47 -54.26
CA TYR A 95 11.75 60.66 -54.73
C TYR A 95 12.60 61.39 -55.78
N ARG A 96 11.94 62.06 -56.71
CA ARG A 96 12.55 62.96 -57.70
C ARG A 96 12.22 64.41 -57.33
N VAL A 97 13.22 65.29 -57.39
CA VAL A 97 13.03 66.72 -57.11
C VAL A 97 12.60 67.43 -58.40
N GLU A 98 11.36 67.87 -58.47
CA GLU A 98 10.82 68.68 -59.55
C GLU A 98 10.49 70.10 -59.05
N VAL A 99 10.36 71.06 -59.95
CA VAL A 99 10.01 72.44 -59.57
C VAL A 99 8.50 72.62 -59.72
N ASP A 100 7.84 73.02 -58.64
CA ASP A 100 6.39 73.27 -58.67
C ASP A 100 6.08 74.55 -59.48
N ALA A 101 4.81 74.76 -59.83
CA ALA A 101 4.36 75.88 -60.67
C ALA A 101 4.73 77.29 -60.13
N ASN A 102 5.13 77.39 -58.85
CA ASN A 102 5.56 78.62 -58.19
C ASN A 102 7.09 78.72 -57.98
N GLY A 103 7.90 77.80 -58.52
CA GLY A 103 9.36 77.86 -58.48
C GLY A 103 10.05 77.24 -57.27
N ASN A 104 9.33 76.55 -56.38
CA ASN A 104 9.89 75.85 -55.22
C ASN A 104 10.15 74.36 -55.53
N GLU A 105 11.11 73.76 -54.85
CA GLU A 105 11.43 72.33 -54.97
C GLU A 105 10.31 71.45 -54.38
N ARG A 106 9.81 70.50 -55.18
CA ARG A 106 8.79 69.50 -54.84
C ARG A 106 9.39 68.11 -54.98
N TYR A 107 9.27 67.31 -53.93
CA TYR A 107 9.67 65.91 -53.92
C TYR A 107 8.51 65.04 -54.42
N VAL A 108 8.68 64.42 -55.59
CA VAL A 108 7.71 63.51 -56.21
C VAL A 108 8.15 62.08 -55.93
N TYR A 109 7.38 61.35 -55.14
CA TYR A 109 7.58 59.94 -54.87
C TYR A 109 6.97 59.10 -56.00
N ASP A 110 7.44 57.86 -56.17
CA ASP A 110 6.78 56.91 -57.06
C ASP A 110 5.32 56.66 -56.60
N GLU A 111 4.42 56.42 -57.56
CA GLU A 111 3.00 56.20 -57.25
C GLU A 111 2.84 54.94 -56.38
N ILE A 112 2.10 55.06 -55.26
CA ILE A 112 1.82 53.94 -54.37
C ILE A 112 0.97 52.94 -55.15
N ASN A 113 1.53 51.76 -55.46
CA ASN A 113 0.74 50.64 -55.93
C ASN A 113 -0.06 50.10 -54.74
N PRO A 114 -1.41 50.13 -54.79
CA PRO A 114 -2.23 49.44 -53.82
C PRO A 114 -2.21 47.95 -54.20
N ASP A 115 -1.10 47.29 -53.91
CA ASP A 115 -0.94 45.84 -54.09
C ASP A 115 -1.14 45.12 -52.74
N ASP A 116 -1.58 43.87 -52.81
CA ASP A 116 -2.09 43.08 -51.68
C ASP A 116 -0.98 42.66 -50.71
N ASN A 117 -0.64 43.56 -49.79
CA ASN A 117 0.18 43.21 -48.64
C ASN A 117 -0.62 42.36 -47.65
N SER A 118 -0.03 41.23 -47.23
CA SER A 118 -0.67 40.13 -46.47
C SER A 118 -1.25 40.48 -45.10
N ASP A 119 -1.08 41.72 -44.63
CA ASP A 119 -1.52 42.18 -43.30
C ASP A 119 -2.70 43.18 -43.37
N TYR A 120 -3.21 43.48 -44.57
CA TYR A 120 -4.49 44.16 -44.72
C TYR A 120 -5.61 43.13 -44.80
N SER A 121 -6.58 43.28 -43.91
CA SER A 121 -7.80 42.47 -43.86
C SER A 121 -8.71 42.79 -45.04
N ASP A 122 -8.30 42.39 -46.25
CA ASP A 122 -9.17 42.39 -47.41
C ASP A 122 -9.63 40.97 -47.76
N ALA A 123 -10.84 40.91 -48.30
CA ALA A 123 -11.57 39.68 -48.50
C ALA A 123 -10.97 38.90 -49.67
N ASP A 124 -10.68 37.61 -49.45
CA ASP A 124 -10.36 36.65 -50.51
C ASP A 124 -11.31 36.84 -51.70
N ASP A 125 -10.83 36.81 -52.95
CA ASP A 125 -11.64 37.16 -54.15
C ASP A 125 -12.90 36.27 -54.30
N ASN A 126 -12.92 35.13 -53.61
CA ASN A 126 -14.04 34.20 -53.53
C ASN A 126 -14.91 34.35 -52.27
N ALA A 127 -14.69 35.37 -51.44
CA ALA A 127 -15.41 35.60 -50.20
C ALA A 127 -16.86 36.04 -50.44
N ASN A 128 -17.77 35.53 -49.61
CA ASN A 128 -19.19 35.84 -49.71
C ASN A 128 -19.45 37.30 -49.30
N THR A 129 -20.08 38.07 -50.19
CA THR A 129 -20.40 39.50 -50.00
C THR A 129 -21.65 39.76 -49.13
N ILE A 130 -22.21 38.73 -48.51
CA ILE A 130 -23.47 38.82 -47.74
C ILE A 130 -23.33 39.61 -46.45
N GLY A 131 -22.11 39.80 -45.93
CA GLY A 131 -21.87 40.51 -44.67
C GLY A 131 -22.49 39.79 -43.45
N SER A 132 -22.73 40.55 -42.37
CA SER A 132 -23.19 40.01 -41.07
C SER A 132 -24.71 39.74 -41.02
N ILE A 133 -25.23 38.93 -41.95
CA ILE A 133 -26.64 38.49 -41.98
C ILE A 133 -26.71 37.02 -41.52
N PRO A 134 -27.75 36.61 -40.75
CA PRO A 134 -27.90 35.21 -40.37
C PRO A 134 -27.97 34.26 -41.57
N LEU A 135 -27.21 33.15 -41.53
CA LEU A 135 -27.17 32.16 -42.63
C LEU A 135 -28.49 31.39 -42.81
N SER A 136 -29.40 31.46 -41.84
CA SER A 136 -30.73 30.82 -41.89
C SER A 136 -31.58 31.25 -43.09
N PHE A 137 -31.36 32.46 -43.61
CA PHE A 137 -32.04 32.95 -44.81
C PHE A 137 -31.67 32.15 -46.08
N TYR A 138 -30.52 31.46 -46.08
CA TYR A 138 -30.01 30.69 -47.21
C TYR A 138 -30.17 29.16 -47.04
N ASP A 139 -30.74 28.67 -45.93
CA ASP A 139 -30.87 27.23 -45.64
C ASP A 139 -31.81 26.49 -46.57
N GLN A 140 -32.81 27.19 -47.12
CA GLN A 140 -33.75 26.63 -48.10
C GLN A 140 -33.22 26.72 -49.54
N TYR A 141 -32.06 27.36 -49.76
CA TYR A 141 -31.50 27.62 -51.08
C TYR A 141 -30.22 26.79 -51.34
N PRO A 142 -29.96 26.39 -52.60
CA PRO A 142 -28.78 25.58 -52.96
C PRO A 142 -27.46 26.39 -53.06
N HIS A 143 -27.50 27.68 -52.73
CA HIS A 143 -26.39 28.62 -52.81
C HIS A 143 -26.37 29.50 -51.56
N ILE A 144 -25.21 30.03 -51.21
CA ILE A 144 -25.01 30.96 -50.10
C ILE A 144 -24.49 32.26 -50.71
N GLY A 145 -25.36 33.26 -50.87
CA GLY A 145 -24.95 34.57 -51.38
C GLY A 145 -24.52 34.62 -52.85
N TYR A 146 -23.89 35.75 -53.20
CA TYR A 146 -23.38 36.07 -54.53
C TYR A 146 -21.96 36.65 -54.43
N ASP A 147 -21.15 36.46 -55.47
CA ASP A 147 -19.83 37.10 -55.59
C ASP A 147 -19.96 38.59 -55.97
N ILE A 148 -18.85 39.34 -55.94
CA ILE A 148 -18.80 40.77 -56.31
C ILE A 148 -19.30 41.02 -57.74
N ASN A 149 -19.19 40.00 -58.61
CA ASN A 149 -19.62 40.02 -60.01
C ASN A 149 -21.08 39.53 -60.22
N GLY A 150 -21.81 39.20 -59.15
CA GLY A 150 -23.21 38.76 -59.18
C GLY A 150 -23.45 37.29 -59.55
N LYS A 151 -22.45 36.41 -59.53
CA LYS A 151 -22.59 34.95 -59.70
C LYS A 151 -22.98 34.29 -58.38
N LYS A 152 -23.78 33.23 -58.47
CA LYS A 152 -24.25 32.45 -57.31
C LYS A 152 -23.11 31.59 -56.76
N ILE A 153 -22.90 31.65 -55.46
CA ILE A 153 -21.89 30.82 -54.78
C ILE A 153 -22.59 29.56 -54.25
N MET A 154 -22.34 28.44 -54.93
CA MET A 154 -23.05 27.18 -54.68
C MET A 154 -22.58 26.54 -53.37
N ARG A 155 -23.49 25.88 -52.65
CA ARG A 155 -23.10 25.08 -51.48
C ARG A 155 -22.19 23.91 -51.93
N PRO A 156 -21.10 23.61 -51.21
CA PRO A 156 -20.31 22.42 -51.45
C PRO A 156 -21.19 21.19 -51.16
N ALA A 157 -20.83 20.05 -51.77
CA ALA A 157 -21.58 18.82 -51.61
C ALA A 157 -21.75 18.49 -50.12
N LYS A 158 -22.99 18.28 -49.67
CA LYS A 158 -23.24 17.70 -48.35
C LYS A 158 -22.65 16.29 -48.36
N GLY A 159 -21.73 16.00 -47.44
CA GLY A 159 -21.17 14.66 -47.25
C GLY A 159 -22.27 13.63 -47.04
N GLU A 160 -21.92 12.35 -47.19
CA GLU A 160 -22.88 11.27 -46.93
C GLU A 160 -23.40 11.36 -45.49
N ALA A 161 -24.62 10.89 -45.23
CA ALA A 161 -25.23 10.97 -43.90
C ALA A 161 -24.41 10.26 -42.79
N LEU A 162 -23.47 9.40 -43.19
CA LEU A 162 -22.50 8.75 -42.31
C LEU A 162 -21.38 9.70 -41.87
N ASP A 163 -20.85 10.55 -42.75
CA ASP A 163 -19.78 11.49 -42.42
C ASP A 163 -20.27 12.55 -41.42
N ALA A 164 -21.47 13.09 -41.64
CA ALA A 164 -22.10 14.01 -40.69
C ALA A 164 -22.38 13.38 -39.31
N LEU A 165 -22.55 12.06 -39.25
CA LEU A 165 -22.72 11.32 -38.00
C LEU A 165 -21.35 11.06 -37.34
N LEU A 166 -20.32 10.72 -38.12
CA LEU A 166 -18.95 10.56 -37.62
C LEU A 166 -18.42 11.86 -37.01
N ASP A 167 -18.62 13.01 -37.67
CA ASP A 167 -18.24 14.33 -37.15
C ASP A 167 -18.95 14.70 -35.84
N SER A 168 -20.11 14.07 -35.56
CA SER A 168 -20.85 14.26 -34.30
C SER A 168 -20.37 13.35 -33.16
N ILE A 169 -19.75 12.21 -33.49
CA ILE A 169 -19.20 11.25 -32.51
C ILE A 169 -17.74 11.58 -32.20
N GLU A 170 -16.94 11.85 -33.22
CA GLU A 170 -15.54 12.25 -33.13
C GLU A 170 -15.37 13.63 -33.75
N ILE A 171 -15.26 14.65 -32.89
CA ILE A 171 -15.16 16.04 -33.30
C ILE A 171 -13.85 16.25 -34.08
N PRO A 172 -13.88 16.86 -35.28
CA PRO A 172 -12.68 17.15 -36.06
C PRO A 172 -11.66 18.01 -35.31
N LYS A 173 -10.37 17.78 -35.55
CA LYS A 173 -9.29 18.60 -34.97
C LYS A 173 -9.39 20.01 -35.53
N GLY A 174 -9.55 21.01 -34.65
CA GLY A 174 -9.75 22.41 -35.05
C GLY A 174 -11.21 22.83 -35.20
N TRP A 175 -12.18 22.00 -34.80
CA TRP A 175 -13.60 22.34 -34.86
C TRP A 175 -13.97 23.53 -33.95
N THR A 176 -14.54 24.57 -34.55
CA THR A 176 -14.98 25.79 -33.84
C THR A 176 -16.48 25.81 -33.50
N GLY A 177 -17.25 24.86 -34.03
CA GLY A 177 -18.72 24.83 -33.91
C GLY A 177 -19.46 25.88 -34.75
N LEU A 178 -18.74 26.74 -35.46
CA LEU A 178 -19.30 27.73 -36.38
C LEU A 178 -19.25 27.19 -37.81
N THR A 179 -20.14 27.68 -38.66
CA THR A 179 -20.10 27.41 -40.11
C THR A 179 -19.40 28.56 -40.82
N ASP A 180 -18.44 28.25 -41.67
CA ASP A 180 -17.75 29.22 -42.50
C ASP A 180 -18.77 29.96 -43.40
N PRO A 181 -18.87 31.29 -43.31
CA PRO A 181 -19.79 32.07 -44.14
C PRO A 181 -19.51 31.95 -45.63
N SER A 182 -18.28 31.66 -46.06
CA SER A 182 -17.85 31.62 -47.46
C SER A 182 -18.19 30.27 -48.13
N THR A 183 -17.84 29.16 -47.49
CA THR A 183 -18.04 27.82 -48.04
C THR A 183 -19.28 27.10 -47.48
N GLY A 184 -19.82 27.50 -46.33
CA GLY A 184 -20.95 26.82 -45.68
C GLY A 184 -20.63 25.44 -45.09
N LYS A 185 -19.35 25.06 -45.03
CA LYS A 185 -18.82 23.93 -44.25
C LYS A 185 -18.62 24.35 -42.78
N PRO A 186 -18.45 23.43 -41.83
CA PRO A 186 -17.95 23.79 -40.50
C PRO A 186 -16.59 24.50 -40.63
N LEU A 187 -16.42 25.61 -39.91
CA LEU A 187 -15.18 26.37 -39.86
C LEU A 187 -14.18 25.62 -38.98
N GLU A 188 -13.08 25.21 -39.58
CA GLU A 188 -11.99 24.49 -38.91
C GLU A 188 -10.76 25.39 -38.87
N LEU A 189 -10.10 25.43 -37.71
CA LEU A 189 -8.83 26.13 -37.55
C LEU A 189 -7.68 25.27 -38.09
N SER A 190 -6.73 25.92 -38.76
CA SER A 190 -5.49 25.28 -39.17
C SER A 190 -4.64 24.91 -37.95
N GLN A 191 -3.70 23.98 -38.14
CA GLN A 191 -2.82 23.55 -37.06
C GLN A 191 -1.94 24.71 -36.54
N ASP A 192 -1.46 25.56 -37.44
CA ASP A 192 -0.61 26.70 -37.09
C ASP A 192 -1.39 27.74 -36.26
N GLU A 193 -2.67 27.98 -36.57
CA GLU A 193 -3.55 28.84 -35.76
C GLU A 193 -3.84 28.26 -34.38
N LEU A 194 -4.02 26.94 -34.27
CA LEU A 194 -4.20 26.28 -32.97
C LEU A 194 -2.94 26.36 -32.11
N GLU A 195 -1.77 26.19 -32.73
CA GLU A 195 -0.48 26.33 -32.05
C GLU A 195 -0.22 27.78 -31.65
N LEU A 196 -0.57 28.75 -32.51
CA LEU A 196 -0.53 30.17 -32.18
C LEU A 196 -1.43 30.50 -30.98
N LEU A 197 -2.68 30.02 -30.98
CA LEU A 197 -3.62 30.18 -29.86
C LEU A 197 -3.07 29.59 -28.56
N ARG A 198 -2.46 28.40 -28.65
CA ARG A 198 -1.81 27.76 -27.51
C ARG A 198 -0.64 28.59 -26.99
N LYS A 199 0.24 29.07 -27.88
CA LYS A 199 1.38 29.94 -27.53
C LYS A 199 0.88 31.19 -26.81
N VAL A 200 -0.15 31.86 -27.35
CA VAL A 200 -0.77 33.04 -26.73
C VAL A 200 -1.37 32.72 -25.36
N GLN A 201 -2.11 31.62 -25.20
CA GLN A 201 -2.73 31.26 -23.93
C GLN A 201 -1.68 30.96 -22.83
N MET A 202 -0.57 30.35 -23.21
CA MET A 202 0.52 30.02 -22.29
C MET A 202 1.49 31.20 -22.07
N ASN A 203 1.20 32.38 -22.66
CA ASN A 203 2.12 33.53 -22.72
C ASN A 203 3.50 33.18 -23.30
N GLU A 204 3.55 32.22 -24.21
CA GLU A 204 4.72 31.93 -25.04
C GLU A 204 4.78 32.91 -26.21
N ILE A 205 5.99 33.17 -26.70
CA ILE A 205 6.20 34.14 -27.78
C ILE A 205 5.70 33.54 -29.11
N PRO A 206 4.77 34.21 -29.82
CA PRO A 206 4.14 33.62 -31.01
C PRO A 206 5.07 33.59 -32.23
N GLU A 207 5.97 34.56 -32.34
CA GLU A 207 6.88 34.75 -33.49
C GLU A 207 8.08 33.79 -33.40
N GLU A 208 8.31 33.01 -34.45
CA GLU A 208 9.45 32.10 -34.53
C GLU A 208 10.73 32.88 -34.87
N GLY A 209 11.76 32.75 -34.02
CA GLY A 209 13.04 33.43 -34.19
C GLY A 209 13.25 34.64 -33.28
N TYR A 210 12.26 35.04 -32.47
CA TYR A 210 12.43 36.09 -31.48
C TYR A 210 13.30 35.62 -30.30
N ASN A 211 14.41 36.32 -30.06
CA ASN A 211 15.27 36.05 -28.90
C ASN A 211 14.88 36.98 -27.73
N PRO A 212 14.34 36.48 -26.60
CA PRO A 212 13.89 37.32 -25.48
C PRO A 212 15.03 38.03 -24.75
N TYR A 213 16.28 37.61 -24.97
CA TYR A 213 17.45 38.07 -24.25
C TYR A 213 18.53 38.55 -25.22
N GLU A 214 18.15 39.40 -26.18
CA GLU A 214 19.14 40.03 -27.04
C GLU A 214 20.10 40.91 -26.22
N PRO A 215 21.42 40.83 -26.49
CA PRO A 215 22.39 41.67 -25.80
C PRO A 215 22.12 43.15 -26.12
N THR A 216 22.25 44.01 -25.11
CA THR A 216 22.03 45.45 -25.28
C THR A 216 23.08 46.03 -26.22
N VAL A 217 22.67 46.42 -27.43
CA VAL A 217 23.55 47.08 -28.40
C VAL A 217 23.67 48.56 -28.06
N GLU A 218 24.86 48.98 -27.61
CA GLU A 218 25.19 50.36 -27.24
C GLU A 218 25.40 51.28 -28.47
N TRP A 219 24.39 51.36 -29.35
CA TRP A 219 24.48 52.16 -30.58
C TRP A 219 24.61 53.68 -30.33
N PHE A 220 24.23 54.15 -29.14
CA PHE A 220 24.31 55.55 -28.73
C PHE A 220 25.53 55.84 -27.85
N THR A 221 25.75 55.06 -26.78
CA THR A 221 26.85 55.27 -25.81
C THR A 221 28.23 54.89 -26.35
N SER A 222 28.31 54.12 -27.43
CA SER A 222 29.57 53.84 -28.13
C SER A 222 30.28 55.10 -28.67
N LYS A 223 29.57 56.24 -28.79
CA LYS A 223 30.12 57.52 -29.22
C LYS A 223 30.28 58.45 -28.01
N GLU A 224 31.51 58.60 -27.51
CA GLU A 224 31.80 59.49 -26.38
C GLU A 224 31.66 60.98 -26.76
N GLU A 225 30.95 61.76 -25.93
CA GLU A 225 30.75 63.19 -26.15
C GLU A 225 31.95 64.02 -25.65
N ILE A 226 32.56 64.81 -26.54
CA ILE A 226 33.75 65.63 -26.25
C ILE A 226 33.39 66.92 -25.50
N MET A 227 32.16 67.41 -25.66
CA MET A 227 31.67 68.65 -25.05
C MET A 227 30.46 68.37 -24.16
N PRO A 228 30.25 69.11 -23.06
CA PRO A 228 29.03 68.96 -22.28
C PRO A 228 27.81 69.36 -23.12
N LEU A 229 26.71 68.60 -22.99
CA LEU A 229 25.44 68.83 -23.69
C LEU A 229 24.88 70.26 -23.61
N SER A 230 25.27 71.04 -22.59
CA SER A 230 24.82 72.42 -22.41
C SER A 230 26.00 73.38 -22.26
N ALA A 231 25.99 74.43 -23.08
CA ALA A 231 26.88 75.58 -22.96
C ALA A 231 26.35 76.65 -21.97
N ALA A 232 25.50 76.27 -21.01
CA ALA A 232 24.95 77.23 -20.05
C ALA A 232 26.07 77.83 -19.17
N PRO A 233 26.14 79.18 -19.05
CA PRO A 233 27.17 79.81 -18.24
C PRO A 233 26.98 79.49 -16.77
N GLU A 234 28.08 79.20 -16.08
CA GLU A 234 28.02 78.81 -14.68
C GLU A 234 27.51 79.96 -13.78
N PRO A 235 26.52 79.70 -12.89
CA PRO A 235 26.01 80.75 -12.03
C PRO A 235 26.97 81.09 -10.89
N LYS A 236 27.10 82.39 -10.58
CA LYS A 236 28.01 82.94 -9.54
C LYS A 236 27.91 82.27 -8.17
N ARG A 237 26.78 81.66 -7.81
CA ARG A 237 26.60 80.92 -6.56
C ARG A 237 27.51 79.69 -6.42
N ARG A 238 28.11 79.21 -7.50
CA ARG A 238 29.12 78.13 -7.48
C ARG A 238 30.49 78.64 -6.99
N PHE A 239 30.78 79.94 -7.15
CA PHE A 239 32.08 80.54 -6.81
C PHE A 239 32.03 81.43 -5.56
N VAL A 240 30.85 81.92 -5.19
CA VAL A 240 30.64 82.76 -3.99
C VAL A 240 30.09 81.89 -2.86
N PRO A 241 30.46 82.14 -1.58
CA PRO A 241 29.91 81.43 -0.44
C PRO A 241 28.37 81.34 -0.46
N SER A 242 27.86 80.20 -0.01
CA SER A 242 26.45 79.85 -0.18
C SER A 242 25.54 80.81 0.56
N LYS A 243 24.67 81.51 -0.17
CA LYS A 243 23.60 82.33 0.44
C LYS A 243 22.60 81.48 1.22
N HIS A 244 22.46 80.20 0.89
CA HIS A 244 21.59 79.28 1.62
C HIS A 244 22.17 78.92 2.98
N GLU A 245 23.49 78.70 3.03
CA GLU A 245 24.24 78.53 4.27
C GLU A 245 24.12 79.77 5.14
N ALA A 246 24.33 80.97 4.59
CA ALA A 246 24.14 82.22 5.33
C ALA A 246 22.72 82.35 5.92
N LYS A 247 21.67 81.98 5.16
CA LYS A 247 20.29 81.94 5.69
C LYS A 247 20.14 80.91 6.83
N ARG A 248 20.77 79.74 6.72
CA ARG A 248 20.71 78.69 7.74
C ARG A 248 21.47 79.11 9.01
N VAL A 249 22.65 79.71 8.88
CA VAL A 249 23.40 80.30 9.99
C VAL A 249 22.55 81.36 10.68
N MET A 250 21.92 82.27 9.94
CA MET A 250 21.04 83.29 10.55
C MET A 250 19.81 82.68 11.23
N LYS A 251 19.26 81.59 10.71
CA LYS A 251 18.17 80.84 11.35
C LYS A 251 18.63 80.20 12.67
N ILE A 252 19.83 79.62 12.70
CA ILE A 252 20.42 79.02 13.89
C ILE A 252 20.78 80.10 14.91
N VAL A 253 21.38 81.22 14.50
CA VAL A 253 21.65 82.38 15.36
C VAL A 253 20.37 82.90 16.01
N ARG A 254 19.27 82.97 15.25
CA ARG A 254 17.96 83.35 15.78
C ARG A 254 17.44 82.32 16.79
N ALA A 255 17.58 81.02 16.49
CA ALA A 255 17.20 79.95 17.41
C ALA A 255 18.08 79.90 18.68
N ILE A 256 19.34 80.29 18.61
CA ILE A 256 20.24 80.45 19.76
C ILE A 256 19.80 81.64 20.62
N ARG A 257 19.49 82.80 20.02
CA ARG A 257 18.97 83.97 20.74
C ARG A 257 17.63 83.68 21.43
N GLU A 258 16.78 82.89 20.79
CA GLU A 258 15.50 82.45 21.33
C GLU A 258 15.64 81.26 22.32
N GLY A 259 16.87 80.78 22.58
CA GLY A 259 17.17 79.74 23.57
C GLY A 259 16.77 78.32 23.17
N ARG A 260 16.35 78.08 21.91
CA ARG A 260 15.99 76.73 21.41
C ARG A 260 17.19 75.88 21.01
N ILE A 261 18.33 76.52 20.74
CA ILE A 261 19.60 75.85 20.44
C ILE A 261 20.64 76.41 21.41
N LEU A 262 21.30 75.54 22.15
CA LEU A 262 22.40 75.93 23.03
C LEU A 262 23.70 76.06 22.21
N PRO A 263 24.56 77.07 22.46
CA PRO A 263 25.85 77.19 21.79
C PRO A 263 26.74 75.99 22.09
N TYR A 264 27.43 75.48 21.07
CA TYR A 264 28.40 74.40 21.21
C TYR A 264 29.57 74.85 22.11
N LYS A 265 29.81 74.15 23.22
CA LYS A 265 31.04 74.23 24.00
C LYS A 265 31.95 73.07 23.58
N PRO A 266 33.25 73.30 23.30
CA PRO A 266 34.17 72.21 23.03
C PRO A 266 34.28 71.29 24.27
N PRO A 267 34.36 69.98 24.09
CA PRO A 267 34.47 69.05 25.20
C PRO A 267 35.85 69.23 25.85
N ALA A 268 35.88 69.82 27.04
CA ALA A 268 37.05 69.77 27.91
C ALA A 268 36.69 68.82 29.06
N GLU A 269 37.37 67.67 29.08
CA GLU A 269 37.44 66.71 30.20
C GLU A 269 36.10 66.16 30.72
N GLN A 270 35.34 65.48 29.85
CA GLN A 270 34.16 64.68 30.24
C GLN A 270 34.05 63.33 29.48
N ASP A 271 35.18 62.72 29.12
CA ASP A 271 35.21 61.37 28.54
C ASP A 271 35.29 60.25 29.61
N GLU A 272 34.87 60.52 30.86
CA GLU A 272 34.73 59.50 31.92
C GLU A 272 33.28 59.05 32.18
N ALA A 273 32.35 59.40 31.30
CA ALA A 273 30.94 59.09 31.48
C ALA A 273 30.31 58.52 30.20
N ASP A 274 30.39 57.19 30.06
CA ASP A 274 29.45 56.35 29.31
C ASP A 274 28.02 56.41 29.93
N ASP A 275 27.62 57.55 30.50
CA ASP A 275 26.38 57.79 31.27
C ASP A 275 25.14 57.98 30.37
N GLY A 276 25.26 57.68 29.07
CA GLY A 276 24.15 57.73 28.11
C GLY A 276 23.58 56.37 27.72
N LEU A 277 24.34 55.27 27.90
CA LEU A 277 23.85 53.93 27.61
C LEU A 277 23.20 53.36 28.87
N ILE A 278 21.93 53.70 29.08
CA ILE A 278 21.10 53.07 30.11
C ILE A 278 21.04 51.56 29.76
N ARG A 279 21.83 50.74 30.46
CA ARG A 279 21.74 49.28 30.38
C ARG A 279 20.49 48.86 31.15
N TYR A 280 19.37 48.73 30.45
CA TYR A 280 18.17 48.15 31.02
C TYR A 280 18.22 46.64 30.84
N ASP A 281 17.92 45.92 31.92
CA ASP A 281 17.62 44.49 31.82
C ASP A 281 16.23 44.36 31.19
N ILE A 282 16.19 43.94 29.93
CA ILE A 282 14.96 43.81 29.13
C ILE A 282 14.06 42.71 29.71
N TRP A 283 14.63 41.82 30.52
CA TRP A 283 13.96 40.64 31.09
C TRP A 283 13.60 40.79 32.57
N ALA A 284 13.87 41.94 33.19
CA ALA A 284 13.63 42.16 34.61
C ALA A 284 12.17 41.88 35.04
N ASP A 285 11.20 42.15 34.15
CA ASP A 285 9.76 42.01 34.41
C ASP A 285 9.07 40.90 33.57
N GLU A 286 9.81 40.02 32.88
CA GLU A 286 9.19 39.02 31.99
C GLU A 286 8.61 37.81 32.77
N ALA A 287 7.28 37.64 32.70
CA ALA A 287 6.60 36.46 33.21
C ALA A 287 6.61 35.32 32.18
N PRO A 288 6.86 34.06 32.59
CA PRO A 288 6.88 32.92 31.67
C PRO A 288 5.51 32.73 31.01
N ARG A 289 5.50 32.74 29.67
CA ARG A 289 4.31 32.45 28.86
C ARG A 289 4.21 30.94 28.61
N PRO A 290 2.99 30.35 28.56
CA PRO A 290 2.83 28.96 28.18
C PRO A 290 3.23 28.75 26.71
N ASP A 291 3.85 27.61 26.42
CA ASP A 291 4.27 27.24 25.06
C ASP A 291 3.06 27.18 24.12
N HIS A 292 3.14 27.88 23.00
CA HIS A 292 2.08 27.87 22.00
C HIS A 292 2.08 26.55 21.21
N ILE A 293 0.90 26.02 20.87
CA ILE A 293 0.77 24.72 20.19
C ILE A 293 1.52 24.70 18.85
N MET A 294 1.54 25.83 18.13
CA MET A 294 2.24 25.98 16.84
C MET A 294 3.77 26.12 16.95
N ASN A 295 4.31 26.47 18.11
CA ASN A 295 5.75 26.66 18.29
C ASN A 295 6.32 25.46 19.07
N VAL A 296 6.87 24.48 18.35
CA VAL A 296 7.63 23.41 18.97
C VAL A 296 9.04 23.94 19.26
N PRO A 297 9.43 24.09 20.54
CA PRO A 297 10.76 24.58 20.90
C PRO A 297 11.82 23.61 20.38
N ALA A 298 12.98 24.15 20.00
CA ALA A 298 14.09 23.33 19.56
C ALA A 298 14.56 22.41 20.71
N PRO A 299 14.89 21.14 20.42
CA PRO A 299 15.43 20.23 21.43
C PRO A 299 16.75 20.78 21.97
N LYS A 300 16.90 20.80 23.29
CA LYS A 300 18.16 21.17 23.95
C LYS A 300 19.15 20.01 23.81
N LEU A 301 20.43 20.32 23.70
CA LEU A 301 21.48 19.31 23.76
C LEU A 301 21.43 18.61 25.13
N PRO A 302 21.61 17.28 25.19
CA PRO A 302 21.79 16.61 26.46
C PRO A 302 23.03 17.17 27.17
N PRO A 303 23.04 17.17 28.51
CA PRO A 303 24.23 17.54 29.26
C PRO A 303 25.38 16.55 28.96
N PRO A 304 26.65 17.00 28.96
CA PRO A 304 27.80 16.14 28.72
C PRO A 304 27.83 14.92 29.65
N GLY A 305 28.05 13.74 29.06
CA GLY A 305 28.14 12.45 29.77
C GLY A 305 29.56 12.13 30.28
N TYR A 306 29.69 11.02 31.00
CA TYR A 306 31.00 10.51 31.44
C TYR A 306 31.89 10.04 30.28
N GLU A 307 31.28 9.67 29.15
CA GLU A 307 31.96 9.21 27.94
C GLU A 307 32.64 10.34 27.14
N GLU A 308 32.16 11.58 27.28
CA GLU A 308 32.76 12.79 26.69
C GLU A 308 33.93 13.33 27.53
N SER A 309 34.17 12.73 28.69
CA SER A 309 35.32 13.07 29.52
C SER A 309 36.62 12.75 28.78
N TYR A 310 37.63 13.60 28.95
CA TYR A 310 38.98 13.30 28.46
C TYR A 310 39.62 12.07 29.14
N HIS A 311 39.08 11.65 30.29
CA HIS A 311 39.48 10.46 31.03
C HIS A 311 38.22 9.67 31.41
N PRO A 312 37.60 8.97 30.45
CA PRO A 312 36.38 8.21 30.70
C PRO A 312 36.71 6.90 31.43
N PRO A 313 35.75 6.32 32.18
CA PRO A 313 35.92 4.97 32.74
C PRO A 313 36.26 3.95 31.64
N PRO A 314 37.06 2.91 31.95
CA PRO A 314 37.56 1.98 30.94
C PRO A 314 36.45 1.19 30.23
N GLU A 315 35.24 1.12 30.80
CA GLU A 315 34.05 0.52 30.20
C GLU A 315 33.58 1.24 28.93
N TYR A 316 33.89 2.54 28.80
CA TYR A 316 33.52 3.35 27.64
C TYR A 316 34.59 3.35 26.55
N LEU A 317 35.78 2.79 26.81
CA LEU A 317 36.83 2.72 25.82
C LEU A 317 36.52 1.60 24.83
N PRO A 318 36.48 1.90 23.53
CA PRO A 318 36.06 0.95 22.52
C PRO A 318 37.06 -0.18 22.36
N ASP A 319 36.54 -1.37 22.10
CA ASP A 319 37.35 -2.51 21.70
C ASP A 319 37.92 -2.32 20.29
N LYS A 320 39.00 -3.03 19.96
CA LYS A 320 39.61 -2.98 18.61
C LYS A 320 38.64 -3.35 17.49
N LYS A 321 37.67 -4.23 17.78
CA LYS A 321 36.62 -4.63 16.84
C LYS A 321 35.60 -3.52 16.63
N GLU A 322 35.19 -2.85 17.71
CA GLU A 322 34.22 -1.75 17.68
C GLU A 322 34.81 -0.54 16.95
N ARG A 323 36.08 -0.22 17.21
CA ARG A 323 36.79 0.83 16.47
C ARG A 323 36.80 0.56 14.98
N LYS A 324 37.13 -0.67 14.57
CA LYS A 324 37.13 -1.05 13.16
C LYS A 324 35.74 -0.96 12.55
N ALA A 325 34.71 -1.44 13.27
CA ALA A 325 33.32 -1.34 12.81
C ALA A 325 32.87 0.12 12.66
N TRP A 326 33.31 1.01 13.56
CA TRP A 326 33.01 2.43 13.49
C TRP A 326 33.73 3.14 12.33
N GLU A 327 34.99 2.77 12.06
CA GLU A 327 35.75 3.28 10.90
C GLU A 327 35.20 2.77 9.56
N GLU A 328 34.62 1.57 9.53
CA GLU A 328 33.98 0.97 8.35
C GLU A 328 32.54 1.48 8.13
N ALA A 329 31.88 1.98 9.17
CA ALA A 329 30.56 2.59 9.07
C ALA A 329 30.63 4.00 8.46
N ASP A 330 29.70 4.30 7.57
CA ASP A 330 29.50 5.62 6.97
C ASP A 330 29.13 6.65 8.04
N GLU A 331 29.49 7.92 7.83
CA GLU A 331 29.36 8.95 8.86
C GLU A 331 27.92 9.18 9.34
N GLU A 332 26.93 9.02 8.45
CA GLU A 332 25.50 9.20 8.74
C GLU A 332 24.89 8.05 9.56
N ASP A 333 25.41 6.83 9.39
CA ASP A 333 24.91 5.62 10.06
C ASP A 333 25.57 5.38 11.43
N ARG A 334 26.58 6.19 11.78
CA ARG A 334 27.25 6.09 13.08
C ARG A 334 26.30 6.49 14.20
N GLU A 335 26.18 5.61 15.19
CA GLU A 335 25.48 5.94 16.45
C GLU A 335 26.10 7.14 17.19
N ARG A 336 27.39 7.41 16.94
CA ARG A 336 28.19 8.46 17.59
C ARG A 336 29.12 9.12 16.58
N GLU A 337 29.13 10.45 16.59
CA GLU A 337 30.01 11.28 15.75
C GLU A 337 31.50 11.20 16.18
N TYR A 338 31.76 10.78 17.43
CA TYR A 338 33.09 10.61 17.99
C TYR A 338 33.29 9.25 18.65
N LEU A 339 34.56 8.88 18.80
CA LEU A 339 34.99 7.69 19.51
C LEU A 339 35.63 8.07 20.86
N PRO A 340 35.17 7.54 22.00
CA PRO A 340 35.77 7.85 23.30
C PRO A 340 37.27 7.48 23.34
N THR A 341 38.07 8.43 23.82
CA THR A 341 39.53 8.27 23.93
C THR A 341 39.99 8.62 25.34
N ASP A 342 40.99 7.90 25.82
CA ASP A 342 41.57 8.13 27.14
C ASP A 342 42.84 8.99 27.04
N TYR A 343 42.85 10.11 27.76
CA TYR A 343 44.01 10.96 27.99
C TYR A 343 44.32 11.03 29.49
N ALA A 344 45.47 10.48 29.89
CA ALA A 344 45.92 10.50 31.30
C ALA A 344 46.11 11.90 31.93
N ALA A 345 46.14 12.98 31.14
CA ALA A 345 46.29 14.34 31.64
C ALA A 345 45.67 15.36 30.68
N LEU A 346 45.07 16.42 31.22
CA LEU A 346 44.39 17.49 30.45
C LEU A 346 45.30 18.13 29.38
N ARG A 347 46.59 18.29 29.66
CA ARG A 347 47.57 18.85 28.71
C ARG A 347 47.79 17.99 27.44
N LYS A 348 47.38 16.73 27.46
CA LYS A 348 47.50 15.80 26.33
C LYS A 348 46.25 15.77 25.46
N VAL A 349 45.17 16.45 25.88
CA VAL A 349 43.91 16.49 25.14
C VAL A 349 44.14 17.30 23.86
N PRO A 350 43.99 16.68 22.68
CA PRO A 350 44.13 17.39 21.41
C PRO A 350 42.95 18.35 21.19
N GLY A 351 43.11 19.29 20.25
CA GLY A 351 41.96 20.02 19.74
C GLY A 351 41.00 19.06 19.03
N TYR A 352 39.71 19.21 19.26
CA TYR A 352 38.70 18.35 18.66
C TYR A 352 38.44 18.77 17.21
N GLU A 353 38.84 17.93 16.25
CA GLU A 353 38.83 18.23 14.81
C GLU A 353 37.41 18.46 14.27
N ASN A 354 36.44 17.65 14.71
CA ASN A 354 35.06 17.70 14.24
C ASN A 354 34.21 18.79 14.93
N PHE A 355 34.78 19.59 15.85
CA PHE A 355 34.01 20.57 16.63
C PHE A 355 33.20 21.55 15.75
N VAL A 356 33.82 22.07 14.69
CA VAL A 356 33.16 23.03 13.79
C VAL A 356 32.05 22.34 12.98
N LYS A 357 32.30 21.11 12.53
CA LYS A 357 31.35 20.28 11.78
C LYS A 357 30.09 20.01 12.60
N GLU A 358 30.23 19.53 13.85
CA GLU A 358 29.08 19.27 14.73
C GLU A 358 28.25 20.53 15.03
N LYS A 359 28.90 21.70 15.23
CA LYS A 359 28.17 22.96 15.45
C LYS A 359 27.46 23.44 14.20
N PHE A 360 28.06 23.22 13.03
CA PHE A 360 27.45 23.55 11.75
C PHE A 360 26.24 22.65 11.47
N GLU A 361 26.38 21.34 11.59
CA GLU A 361 25.29 20.36 11.44
C GLU A 361 24.16 20.62 12.44
N ARG A 362 24.49 20.94 13.70
CA ARG A 362 23.48 21.35 14.69
C ARG A 362 22.71 22.59 14.26
N CYS A 363 23.37 23.57 13.63
CA CYS A 363 22.69 24.73 13.06
C CYS A 363 21.77 24.32 11.92
N LEU A 364 22.23 23.45 11.00
CA LEU A 364 21.41 22.87 9.95
C LEU A 364 20.15 22.19 10.53
N ASP A 365 20.31 21.34 11.55
CA ASP A 365 19.20 20.68 12.24
C ASP A 365 18.21 21.66 12.88
N LEU A 366 18.66 22.83 13.33
CA LEU A 366 17.77 23.83 13.91
C LEU A 366 16.86 24.45 12.85
N TYR A 367 17.34 24.68 11.62
CA TYR A 367 16.58 25.43 10.61
C TYR A 367 15.99 24.56 9.50
N LEU A 368 16.65 23.47 9.10
CA LEU A 368 16.19 22.57 8.03
C LEU A 368 15.31 21.44 8.54
N ALA A 369 15.66 20.82 9.68
CA ALA A 369 14.97 19.61 10.10
C ALA A 369 13.54 19.90 10.62
N PRO A 370 12.52 19.17 10.14
CA PRO A 370 11.14 19.37 10.57
C PRO A 370 10.94 18.91 12.02
N ARG A 371 10.33 19.77 12.85
CA ARG A 371 10.12 19.51 14.28
C ARG A 371 8.75 18.87 14.52
N VAL A 372 8.74 17.64 15.03
CA VAL A 372 7.51 16.87 15.32
C VAL A 372 7.43 16.50 16.79
N ARG A 373 6.27 16.75 17.43
CA ARG A 373 6.00 16.24 18.79
C ARG A 373 5.71 14.74 18.72
N ARG A 374 6.62 13.91 19.24
CA ARG A 374 6.40 12.46 19.41
C ARG A 374 6.15 12.12 20.88
N SER A 375 5.13 11.33 21.16
CA SER A 375 4.90 10.76 22.49
C SER A 375 5.80 9.55 22.70
N LYS A 376 6.90 9.72 23.45
CA LYS A 376 7.73 8.59 23.85
C LYS A 376 7.00 7.81 24.96
N LEU A 377 6.66 6.56 24.68
CA LEU A 377 6.01 5.67 25.63
C LEU A 377 7.08 5.14 26.63
N ASN A 378 7.21 5.83 27.76
CA ASN A 378 8.03 5.35 28.89
C ASN A 378 7.19 4.38 29.73
N ILE A 379 6.94 3.19 29.19
CA ILE A 379 6.10 2.16 29.81
C ILE A 379 6.96 0.92 30.06
N ASP A 380 6.82 0.33 31.24
CA ASP A 380 7.49 -0.93 31.55
C ASP A 380 6.98 -2.04 30.62
N PRO A 381 7.87 -2.82 29.97
CA PRO A 381 7.48 -3.80 28.97
C PRO A 381 6.54 -4.88 29.53
N GLU A 382 6.63 -5.17 30.84
CA GLU A 382 5.75 -6.13 31.51
C GLU A 382 4.28 -5.69 31.57
N SER A 383 4.02 -4.37 31.62
CA SER A 383 2.66 -3.84 31.66
C SER A 383 1.93 -3.96 30.32
N LEU A 384 2.66 -4.21 29.23
CA LEU A 384 2.10 -4.50 27.91
C LEU A 384 1.53 -5.93 27.82
N LEU A 385 1.92 -6.82 28.76
CA LEU A 385 1.41 -8.18 28.78
C LEU A 385 -0.01 -8.22 29.36
N PRO A 386 -0.95 -8.95 28.73
CA PRO A 386 -2.28 -9.11 29.26
C PRO A 386 -2.24 -9.89 30.58
N LYS A 387 -3.06 -9.47 31.55
CA LYS A 387 -3.24 -10.16 32.83
C LYS A 387 -4.03 -11.46 32.60
N LEU A 388 -3.32 -12.54 32.30
CA LEU A 388 -3.89 -13.88 32.13
C LEU A 388 -3.66 -14.72 33.39
N PRO A 389 -4.54 -15.70 33.68
CA PRO A 389 -4.31 -16.66 34.76
C PRO A 389 -3.02 -17.45 34.50
N SER A 390 -2.35 -17.84 35.59
CA SER A 390 -1.09 -18.58 35.48
C SER A 390 -1.34 -19.98 34.88
N PRO A 391 -0.43 -20.53 34.05
CA PRO A 391 -0.59 -21.87 33.51
C PRO A 391 -0.73 -22.96 34.59
N ASP A 392 -0.13 -22.77 35.76
CA ASP A 392 -0.20 -23.74 36.85
C ASP A 392 -1.62 -23.95 37.42
N GLU A 393 -2.46 -22.91 37.38
CA GLU A 393 -3.88 -22.99 37.78
C GLU A 393 -4.73 -23.76 36.77
N LEU A 394 -4.27 -23.88 35.52
CA LEU A 394 -5.01 -24.45 34.40
C LEU A 394 -4.61 -25.90 34.08
N LYS A 395 -3.92 -26.57 35.00
CA LYS A 395 -3.62 -28.01 34.89
C LYS A 395 -4.91 -28.84 34.95
N PRO A 396 -4.99 -29.97 34.23
CA PRO A 396 -3.90 -30.66 33.53
C PRO A 396 -3.79 -30.29 32.04
N PHE A 397 -2.56 -30.31 31.52
CA PHE A 397 -2.23 -30.22 30.09
C PHE A 397 -0.91 -30.97 29.83
N PRO A 398 -0.64 -31.42 28.59
CA PRO A 398 0.55 -32.21 28.32
C PRO A 398 1.81 -31.37 28.39
N THR A 399 2.89 -31.93 28.96
CA THR A 399 4.14 -31.21 29.24
C THR A 399 5.38 -31.88 28.67
N ALA A 400 5.38 -33.21 28.56
CA ALA A 400 6.55 -33.98 28.15
C ALA A 400 6.16 -35.09 27.17
N CYS A 401 7.13 -35.49 26.35
CA CYS A 401 6.98 -36.63 25.45
C CYS A 401 7.09 -37.92 26.27
N ALA A 402 6.01 -38.72 26.31
CA ALA A 402 5.97 -39.97 27.07
C ALA A 402 6.41 -41.17 26.22
N THR A 403 5.82 -41.32 25.04
CA THR A 403 6.08 -42.45 24.14
C THR A 403 6.41 -41.97 22.73
N LEU A 404 7.24 -42.76 22.05
CA LEU A 404 7.71 -42.45 20.72
C LEU A 404 7.52 -43.67 19.83
N PHE A 405 6.78 -43.49 18.75
CA PHE A 405 6.40 -44.56 17.82
C PHE A 405 7.40 -44.55 16.65
N ARG A 406 8.27 -45.56 16.61
CA ARG A 406 9.26 -45.75 15.55
C ARG A 406 8.87 -46.92 14.66
N GLY A 407 8.91 -46.68 13.35
CA GLY A 407 8.83 -47.76 12.38
C GLY A 407 8.66 -47.30 10.95
N HIS A 408 8.06 -46.13 10.71
CA HIS A 408 7.90 -45.60 9.36
C HIS A 408 9.24 -45.28 8.70
N THR A 409 9.37 -45.60 7.42
CA THR A 409 10.54 -45.31 6.58
C THR A 409 10.27 -44.09 5.70
N GLY A 410 9.76 -43.01 6.28
CA GLY A 410 9.34 -41.79 5.61
C GLY A 410 8.59 -40.85 6.56
N ARG A 411 8.17 -39.68 6.08
CA ARG A 411 7.40 -38.71 6.89
C ARG A 411 6.06 -39.32 7.30
N VAL A 412 5.61 -39.08 8.52
CA VAL A 412 4.24 -39.45 8.93
C VAL A 412 3.32 -38.26 8.64
N ARG A 413 2.40 -38.42 7.69
CA ARG A 413 1.51 -37.33 7.25
C ARG A 413 0.30 -37.13 8.13
N SER A 414 -0.25 -38.21 8.68
CA SER A 414 -1.50 -38.17 9.44
C SER A 414 -1.50 -39.16 10.58
N VAL A 415 -2.13 -38.75 11.68
CA VAL A 415 -2.34 -39.57 12.88
C VAL A 415 -3.80 -39.47 13.31
N SER A 416 -4.37 -40.57 13.78
CA SER A 416 -5.72 -40.59 14.33
C SER A 416 -5.82 -41.56 15.50
N ILE A 417 -6.39 -41.10 16.60
CA ILE A 417 -6.67 -41.92 17.78
C ILE A 417 -8.06 -42.53 17.65
N ASP A 418 -8.21 -43.77 18.08
CA ASP A 418 -9.50 -44.45 18.08
C ASP A 418 -10.45 -43.90 19.14
N THR A 419 -11.72 -44.28 19.06
CA THR A 419 -12.75 -43.78 19.98
C THR A 419 -12.60 -44.31 21.39
N THR A 420 -11.92 -45.44 21.58
CA THR A 420 -11.64 -46.01 22.91
C THR A 420 -10.43 -45.38 23.59
N GLY A 421 -9.53 -44.77 22.83
CA GLY A 421 -8.26 -44.21 23.33
C GLY A 421 -7.19 -45.26 23.56
N GLN A 422 -7.29 -46.44 22.93
CA GLN A 422 -6.30 -47.52 23.07
C GLN A 422 -5.36 -47.60 21.86
N TRP A 423 -5.89 -47.27 20.68
CA TRP A 423 -5.20 -47.49 19.41
C TRP A 423 -4.91 -46.18 18.69
N LEU A 424 -3.66 -46.01 18.27
CA LEU A 424 -3.23 -44.94 17.38
C LEU A 424 -3.06 -45.49 15.98
N ALA A 425 -3.63 -44.86 14.96
CA ALA A 425 -3.32 -45.13 13.57
C ALA A 425 -2.43 -44.03 12.99
N SER A 426 -1.43 -44.41 12.19
CA SER A 426 -0.55 -43.48 11.48
C SER A 426 -0.42 -43.86 10.01
N GLY A 427 -0.33 -42.86 9.15
CA GLY A 427 -0.10 -43.00 7.71
C GLY A 427 1.21 -42.34 7.29
N GLY A 428 2.07 -43.10 6.59
CA GLY A 428 3.39 -42.65 6.16
C GLY A 428 3.50 -42.36 4.66
N ASP A 429 4.57 -41.64 4.30
CA ASP A 429 5.09 -41.55 2.93
C ASP A 429 5.58 -42.92 2.41
N ASP A 430 5.78 -43.91 3.29
CA ASP A 430 6.22 -45.27 2.94
C ASP A 430 5.09 -46.18 2.40
N GLY A 431 3.90 -45.63 2.15
CA GLY A 431 2.74 -46.37 1.67
C GLY A 431 2.15 -47.35 2.69
N THR A 432 2.58 -47.28 3.96
CA THR A 432 2.07 -48.14 5.04
C THR A 432 1.17 -47.39 6.01
N VAL A 433 0.07 -48.03 6.39
CA VAL A 433 -0.70 -47.65 7.59
C VAL A 433 -0.27 -48.55 8.72
N ARG A 434 -0.03 -47.97 9.89
CA ARG A 434 0.35 -48.70 11.10
C ARG A 434 -0.60 -48.37 12.23
N VAL A 435 -0.96 -49.38 13.00
CA VAL A 435 -1.73 -49.23 14.23
C VAL A 435 -0.86 -49.61 15.41
N TRP A 436 -0.86 -48.74 16.43
CA TRP A 436 0.00 -48.79 17.60
C TRP A 436 -0.83 -48.82 18.87
N GLU A 437 -0.29 -49.45 19.89
CA GLU A 437 -0.77 -49.31 21.27
C GLU A 437 -0.22 -48.02 21.87
N ILE A 438 -1.10 -47.14 22.35
CA ILE A 438 -0.74 -45.76 22.74
C ILE A 438 0.28 -45.71 23.90
N LEU A 439 0.07 -46.53 24.93
CA LEU A 439 0.88 -46.50 26.16
C LEU A 439 2.26 -47.14 26.01
N THR A 440 2.40 -48.16 25.16
CA THR A 440 3.65 -48.92 25.02
C THR A 440 4.46 -48.49 23.80
N GLY A 441 3.81 -47.87 22.80
CA GLY A 441 4.42 -47.59 21.51
C GLY A 441 4.57 -48.80 20.61
N ARG A 442 4.00 -49.96 20.98
CA ARG A 442 4.13 -51.20 20.22
C ARG A 442 3.28 -51.16 18.95
N GLN A 443 3.88 -51.53 17.82
CA GLN A 443 3.15 -51.75 16.56
C GLN A 443 2.38 -53.06 16.65
N LEU A 444 1.07 -53.02 16.38
CA LEU A 444 0.18 -54.18 16.45
C LEU A 444 -0.26 -54.66 15.07
N TRP A 445 -0.48 -53.72 14.15
CA TRP A 445 -0.90 -54.03 12.79
C TRP A 445 -0.22 -53.08 11.82
N SER A 446 0.04 -53.60 10.63
CA SER A 446 0.53 -52.82 9.50
C SER A 446 -0.02 -53.38 8.21
N ALA A 447 -0.53 -52.50 7.36
CA ALA A 447 -0.92 -52.82 6.00
C ALA A 447 -0.16 -51.92 5.03
N LYS A 448 0.41 -52.53 3.98
CA LYS A 448 0.98 -51.79 2.85
C LYS A 448 -0.08 -51.69 1.77
N ILE A 449 -0.43 -50.47 1.38
CA ILE A 449 -1.56 -50.22 0.48
C ILE A 449 -1.07 -50.00 -0.94
N SER A 450 -0.01 -49.22 -1.10
CA SER A 450 0.62 -48.92 -2.38
C SER A 450 2.14 -48.85 -2.20
N ASP A 451 2.87 -49.15 -3.27
CA ASP A 451 4.33 -49.05 -3.30
C ASP A 451 4.81 -47.62 -3.65
N ASP A 452 4.04 -46.91 -4.49
CA ASP A 452 4.45 -45.62 -5.05
C ASP A 452 3.71 -44.42 -4.44
N GLU A 453 2.52 -44.65 -3.87
CA GLU A 453 1.66 -43.55 -3.40
C GLU A 453 1.71 -43.36 -1.88
N PRO A 454 1.87 -42.11 -1.40
CA PRO A 454 1.86 -41.82 0.04
C PRO A 454 0.44 -41.83 0.60
N ILE A 455 0.33 -42.19 1.88
CA ILE A 455 -0.93 -42.07 2.61
C ILE A 455 -1.07 -40.65 3.13
N ASN A 456 -2.10 -39.95 2.66
CA ASN A 456 -2.30 -38.54 2.97
C ASN A 456 -3.06 -38.34 4.28
N VAL A 457 -4.10 -39.14 4.52
CA VAL A 457 -4.99 -38.99 5.67
C VAL A 457 -5.41 -40.35 6.19
N VAL A 458 -5.43 -40.46 7.51
CA VAL A 458 -5.98 -41.62 8.22
C VAL A 458 -6.97 -41.11 9.27
N ARG A 459 -8.18 -41.65 9.30
CA ARG A 459 -9.21 -41.28 10.31
C ARG A 459 -10.05 -42.47 10.73
N TRP A 460 -10.14 -42.69 12.03
CA TRP A 460 -11.08 -43.66 12.60
C TRP A 460 -12.52 -43.20 12.45
N ARG A 461 -13.41 -44.17 12.25
CA ARG A 461 -14.85 -43.95 12.34
C ARG A 461 -15.22 -43.61 13.80
N PRO A 462 -16.00 -42.54 14.04
CA PRO A 462 -16.50 -42.21 15.36
C PRO A 462 -17.63 -43.19 15.76
N GLY A 463 -17.56 -43.71 16.97
CA GLY A 463 -18.48 -44.72 17.52
C GLY A 463 -17.74 -45.87 18.20
N GLN A 464 -18.42 -46.60 19.08
CA GLN A 464 -17.87 -47.80 19.75
C GLN A 464 -18.42 -49.10 19.15
N ASP A 465 -19.50 -49.02 18.37
CA ASP A 465 -20.23 -50.18 17.84
C ASP A 465 -19.45 -50.93 16.74
N ALA A 466 -18.58 -50.24 16.01
CA ALA A 466 -17.74 -50.86 14.99
C ALA A 466 -16.47 -50.04 14.73
N VAL A 467 -15.35 -50.75 14.60
CA VAL A 467 -14.01 -50.19 14.38
C VAL A 467 -13.70 -50.23 12.88
N ILE A 468 -13.68 -49.05 12.27
CA ILE A 468 -13.39 -48.89 10.83
C ILE A 468 -12.35 -47.79 10.69
N LEU A 469 -11.31 -48.06 9.91
CA LEU A 469 -10.24 -47.13 9.59
C LEU A 469 -10.42 -46.64 8.15
N CYS A 470 -10.52 -45.32 7.99
CA CYS A 470 -10.56 -44.67 6.69
C CYS A 470 -9.15 -44.23 6.30
N ILE A 471 -8.72 -44.59 5.10
CA ILE A 471 -7.36 -44.37 4.63
C ILE A 471 -7.42 -43.75 3.24
N ALA A 472 -6.84 -42.57 3.07
CA ALA A 472 -6.68 -41.92 1.77
C ALA A 472 -5.25 -42.15 1.25
N CYS A 473 -5.13 -42.94 0.18
CA CYS A 473 -3.87 -43.28 -0.47
C CYS A 473 -3.94 -42.81 -1.93
N GLY A 474 -3.09 -41.84 -2.29
CA GLY A 474 -3.15 -41.18 -3.60
C GLY A 474 -4.57 -40.79 -4.01
N ASP A 475 -5.05 -41.35 -5.12
CA ASP A 475 -6.34 -41.06 -5.73
C ASP A 475 -7.51 -41.93 -5.21
N ASP A 476 -7.21 -42.90 -4.34
CA ASP A 476 -8.16 -43.88 -3.83
C ASP A 476 -8.38 -43.71 -2.32
N LEU A 477 -9.59 -44.12 -1.90
CA LEU A 477 -9.96 -44.17 -0.49
C LEU A 477 -10.29 -45.61 -0.10
N HIS A 478 -9.67 -46.09 0.96
CA HIS A 478 -9.84 -47.43 1.47
C HIS A 478 -10.51 -47.42 2.85
N LEU A 479 -11.46 -48.32 3.05
CA LEU A 479 -12.02 -48.62 4.37
C LEU A 479 -11.47 -49.98 4.82
N ALA A 480 -10.75 -49.98 5.93
CA ALA A 480 -10.11 -51.16 6.49
C ALA A 480 -10.66 -51.49 7.89
N VAL A 481 -10.72 -52.78 8.20
CA VAL A 481 -10.99 -53.30 9.54
C VAL A 481 -9.73 -54.02 9.99
N PRO A 482 -8.94 -53.43 10.90
CA PRO A 482 -7.73 -54.08 11.37
C PRO A 482 -8.08 -55.28 12.28
N GLN A 483 -7.41 -56.41 12.07
CA GLN A 483 -7.60 -57.67 12.82
C GLN A 483 -6.96 -57.63 14.23
N ILE A 484 -7.15 -56.53 14.95
CA ILE A 484 -6.65 -56.32 16.32
C ILE A 484 -7.81 -56.42 17.33
N VAL A 485 -9.04 -56.39 16.84
CA VAL A 485 -10.25 -56.25 17.65
C VAL A 485 -10.88 -57.60 17.94
N ASN A 486 -11.72 -57.66 18.98
CA ASN A 486 -12.50 -58.85 19.31
C ASN A 486 -13.31 -59.36 18.10
N PRO A 487 -13.41 -60.69 17.89
CA PRO A 487 -14.12 -61.28 16.74
C PRO A 487 -15.58 -60.81 16.58
N GLU A 488 -16.27 -60.52 17.68
CA GLU A 488 -17.65 -60.00 17.64
C GLU A 488 -17.73 -58.59 17.02
N LEU A 489 -16.79 -57.72 17.39
CA LEU A 489 -16.74 -56.33 16.93
C LEU A 489 -16.22 -56.24 15.50
N GLU A 490 -15.26 -57.11 15.15
CA GLU A 490 -14.82 -57.32 13.77
C GLU A 490 -16.01 -57.74 12.89
N LYS A 491 -16.79 -58.74 13.30
CA LYS A 491 -17.98 -59.17 12.56
C LYS A 491 -19.01 -58.03 12.40
N ALA A 492 -19.28 -57.26 13.46
CA ALA A 492 -20.18 -56.11 13.39
C ALA A 492 -19.68 -55.02 12.43
N SER A 493 -18.36 -54.79 12.38
CA SER A 493 -17.76 -53.84 11.44
C SER A 493 -17.83 -54.30 9.99
N LEU A 494 -17.62 -55.59 9.73
CA LEU A 494 -17.77 -56.19 8.40
C LEU A 494 -19.23 -56.16 7.94
N GLU A 495 -20.19 -56.51 8.81
CA GLU A 495 -21.62 -56.44 8.50
C GLU A 495 -22.05 -55.02 8.12
N LEU A 496 -21.51 -53.99 8.79
CA LEU A 496 -21.81 -52.59 8.48
C LEU A 496 -21.25 -52.16 7.12
N LEU A 497 -20.06 -52.62 6.76
CA LEU A 497 -19.45 -52.37 5.45
C LEU A 497 -20.15 -53.18 4.35
N ASP A 498 -20.63 -54.39 4.64
CA ASP A 498 -21.32 -55.20 3.64
C ASP A 498 -22.76 -54.75 3.36
N ALA A 499 -23.41 -54.07 4.32
CA ALA A 499 -24.78 -53.59 4.20
C ALA A 499 -25.03 -52.74 2.94
N GLY A 500 -24.04 -51.98 2.47
CA GLY A 500 -24.17 -51.12 1.30
C GLY A 500 -24.29 -51.86 -0.04
N TRP A 501 -23.78 -53.10 -0.16
CA TRP A 501 -23.83 -53.86 -1.42
C TRP A 501 -25.25 -54.25 -1.81
N GLY A 502 -26.11 -54.56 -0.83
CA GLY A 502 -27.52 -54.89 -1.08
C GLY A 502 -28.33 -53.69 -1.60
N TYR A 503 -27.98 -52.47 -1.18
CA TYR A 503 -28.60 -51.24 -1.68
C TYR A 503 -28.17 -50.93 -3.12
N ALA A 504 -26.88 -51.12 -3.43
CA ALA A 504 -26.34 -50.89 -4.77
C ALA A 504 -26.96 -51.84 -5.83
N ALA A 505 -27.22 -53.10 -5.48
CA ALA A 505 -27.84 -54.09 -6.36
C ALA A 505 -29.32 -53.79 -6.70
N ASN A 506 -30.07 -53.18 -5.77
CA ASN A 506 -31.49 -52.88 -5.92
C ASN A 506 -31.78 -51.56 -6.65
N LYS A 507 -30.75 -50.78 -7.02
CA LYS A 507 -30.94 -49.53 -7.76
C LYS A 507 -31.16 -49.83 -9.24
N SER A 508 -32.40 -50.22 -9.57
CA SER A 508 -32.86 -50.30 -10.96
C SER A 508 -32.75 -48.93 -11.62
N SER A 509 -32.27 -48.92 -12.86
CA SER A 509 -32.08 -47.73 -13.67
C SER A 509 -33.41 -47.04 -13.99
N THR A 510 -33.88 -46.14 -13.13
CA THR A 510 -34.91 -45.17 -13.52
C THR A 510 -34.27 -44.13 -14.44
N LYS A 511 -34.43 -44.35 -15.75
CA LYS A 511 -34.18 -43.35 -16.79
C LYS A 511 -35.19 -42.21 -16.62
N HIS A 512 -34.82 -41.15 -15.92
CA HIS A 512 -35.41 -39.83 -16.19
C HIS A 512 -34.50 -39.10 -17.16
N GLY A 513 -35.05 -38.80 -18.34
CA GLY A 513 -34.39 -38.03 -19.37
C GLY A 513 -34.20 -36.61 -18.89
N ASP A 514 -32.95 -36.26 -18.60
CA ASP A 514 -32.45 -34.93 -18.89
C ASP A 514 -30.98 -35.08 -19.30
N ALA A 515 -30.72 -34.72 -20.54
CA ALA A 515 -29.44 -34.92 -21.20
C ALA A 515 -28.56 -33.72 -20.94
N ASP A 516 -27.80 -33.74 -19.84
CA ASP A 516 -26.68 -32.81 -19.65
C ASP A 516 -25.49 -33.50 -18.96
N LEU A 517 -24.43 -33.67 -19.75
CA LEU A 517 -23.00 -33.89 -19.44
C LEU A 517 -22.63 -34.74 -18.20
N LYS A 518 -22.29 -36.00 -18.51
CA LYS A 518 -21.74 -37.09 -17.69
C LYS A 518 -20.61 -36.70 -16.71
N SER A 519 -20.86 -36.85 -15.41
CA SER A 519 -19.88 -37.42 -14.47
C SER A 519 -20.36 -38.81 -14.08
N THR A 520 -19.63 -39.86 -14.45
CA THR A 520 -19.94 -41.22 -13.96
C THR A 520 -19.86 -41.24 -12.43
N PRO A 521 -20.88 -41.72 -11.70
CA PRO A 521 -20.82 -41.80 -10.24
C PRO A 521 -19.62 -42.66 -9.81
N THR A 522 -18.95 -42.29 -8.72
CA THR A 522 -17.87 -43.10 -8.14
C THR A 522 -18.46 -44.41 -7.64
N ASN A 523 -18.03 -45.52 -8.25
CA ASN A 523 -18.48 -46.85 -7.88
C ASN A 523 -17.62 -47.39 -6.75
N TRP A 524 -18.24 -47.98 -5.74
CA TRP A 524 -17.54 -48.62 -4.63
C TRP A 524 -17.15 -50.02 -5.10
N ILE A 525 -15.89 -50.40 -4.87
CA ILE A 525 -15.29 -51.63 -5.43
C ILE A 525 -14.77 -52.51 -4.30
N ARG A 526 -14.88 -53.83 -4.47
CA ARG A 526 -14.22 -54.79 -3.57
C ARG A 526 -12.72 -54.78 -3.86
N PRO A 527 -11.86 -54.73 -2.83
CA PRO A 527 -10.41 -54.61 -3.00
C PRO A 527 -9.80 -55.82 -3.72
N SER A 528 -8.57 -55.65 -4.20
CA SER A 528 -7.75 -56.76 -4.72
C SER A 528 -7.48 -57.80 -3.63
N SER A 529 -7.11 -59.02 -4.02
CA SER A 529 -6.84 -60.12 -3.07
C SER A 529 -5.78 -59.75 -2.04
N GLU A 530 -4.70 -59.08 -2.46
CA GLU A 530 -3.60 -58.65 -1.58
C GLU A 530 -4.07 -57.63 -0.54
N LEU A 531 -4.88 -56.65 -0.95
CA LEU A 531 -5.44 -55.65 -0.05
C LEU A 531 -6.47 -56.27 0.90
N ALA A 532 -7.28 -57.23 0.41
CA ALA A 532 -8.23 -57.95 1.24
C ALA A 532 -7.55 -58.76 2.36
N GLU A 533 -6.42 -59.42 2.06
CA GLU A 533 -5.60 -60.12 3.04
C GLU A 533 -5.04 -59.18 4.12
N SER A 534 -4.74 -57.94 3.76
CA SER A 534 -4.27 -56.93 4.71
C SER A 534 -5.36 -56.37 5.64
N GLY A 535 -6.64 -56.72 5.42
CA GLY A 535 -7.79 -56.22 6.20
C GLY A 535 -8.53 -55.03 5.57
N VAL A 536 -8.20 -54.66 4.32
CA VAL A 536 -8.96 -53.67 3.56
C VAL A 536 -10.24 -54.31 3.03
N CYS A 537 -11.38 -53.66 3.23
CA CYS A 537 -12.70 -54.21 2.89
C CYS A 537 -13.32 -53.54 1.66
N ILE A 538 -13.11 -52.24 1.48
CA ILE A 538 -13.72 -51.44 0.40
C ILE A 538 -12.68 -50.48 -0.17
N THR A 539 -12.70 -50.32 -1.50
CA THR A 539 -11.94 -49.28 -2.21
C THR A 539 -12.89 -48.36 -2.98
N ILE A 540 -12.68 -47.05 -2.85
CA ILE A 540 -13.48 -46.00 -3.46
C ILE A 540 -12.54 -45.14 -4.31
N PRO A 541 -12.56 -45.26 -5.65
CA PRO A 541 -11.72 -44.47 -6.52
C PRO A 541 -12.26 -43.05 -6.66
N LEU A 542 -11.53 -42.07 -6.13
CA LEU A 542 -11.88 -40.64 -6.23
C LEU A 542 -11.33 -40.01 -7.51
N ARG A 543 -10.28 -40.61 -8.10
CA ARG A 543 -9.51 -40.11 -9.26
C ARG A 543 -8.69 -38.85 -9.01
N TYR A 544 -8.68 -38.39 -7.76
CA TYR A 544 -7.96 -37.20 -7.33
C TYR A 544 -7.52 -37.37 -5.89
N VAL A 545 -6.37 -36.79 -5.59
CA VAL A 545 -5.75 -36.88 -4.27
C VAL A 545 -6.59 -36.21 -3.19
N ALA A 546 -7.05 -37.01 -2.23
CA ALA A 546 -7.77 -36.53 -1.05
C ALA A 546 -6.78 -36.04 0.03
N LYS A 547 -6.92 -34.77 0.43
CA LYS A 547 -6.06 -34.12 1.46
C LYS A 547 -6.71 -34.06 2.84
N SER A 548 -8.03 -34.15 2.92
CA SER A 548 -8.77 -34.11 4.19
C SER A 548 -9.93 -35.09 4.15
N VAL A 549 -10.11 -35.80 5.26
CA VAL A 549 -11.25 -36.70 5.53
C VAL A 549 -11.82 -36.32 6.90
N SER A 550 -13.14 -36.18 6.99
CA SER A 550 -13.83 -35.93 8.25
C SER A 550 -15.09 -36.77 8.35
N TRP A 551 -15.23 -37.52 9.44
CA TRP A 551 -16.44 -38.26 9.73
C TRP A 551 -17.52 -37.38 10.34
N HIS A 552 -18.78 -37.71 10.08
CA HIS A 552 -19.91 -37.22 10.85
C HIS A 552 -19.98 -37.98 12.18
N ARG A 553 -20.46 -37.35 13.25
CA ARG A 553 -20.54 -37.92 14.60
C ARG A 553 -21.22 -39.30 14.72
N ARG A 554 -22.13 -39.64 13.79
CA ARG A 554 -22.84 -40.94 13.76
C ARG A 554 -22.04 -42.04 13.05
N GLY A 555 -20.94 -41.70 12.38
CA GLY A 555 -20.07 -42.65 11.69
C GLY A 555 -20.65 -43.28 10.41
N ASP A 556 -21.77 -42.79 9.88
CA ASP A 556 -22.35 -43.30 8.60
C ASP A 556 -21.97 -42.41 7.40
N TYR A 557 -21.79 -41.11 7.66
CA TYR A 557 -21.38 -40.13 6.67
C TYR A 557 -19.93 -39.73 6.92
N PHE A 558 -19.17 -39.53 5.85
CA PHE A 558 -17.90 -38.83 5.92
C PHE A 558 -17.72 -37.96 4.67
N VAL A 559 -16.97 -36.87 4.83
CA VAL A 559 -16.66 -35.91 3.77
C VAL A 559 -15.19 -36.03 3.39
N THR A 560 -14.92 -35.98 2.09
CA THR A 560 -13.57 -35.94 1.53
C THR A 560 -13.38 -34.63 0.77
N VAL A 561 -12.16 -34.10 0.83
CA VAL A 561 -11.77 -32.87 0.12
C VAL A 561 -10.56 -33.13 -0.77
N CYS A 562 -10.72 -32.83 -2.05
CA CYS A 562 -9.68 -32.93 -3.08
C CYS A 562 -9.33 -31.50 -3.55
N PRO A 563 -8.22 -30.91 -3.06
CA PRO A 563 -7.88 -29.50 -3.28
C PRO A 563 -7.22 -29.19 -4.63
N GLY A 564 -6.85 -30.20 -5.43
CA GLY A 564 -5.99 -30.03 -6.61
C GLY A 564 -6.55 -29.04 -7.64
N SER A 565 -5.68 -28.27 -8.30
CA SER A 565 -6.10 -27.33 -9.35
C SER A 565 -6.75 -28.04 -10.55
N SER A 566 -6.33 -29.27 -10.82
CA SER A 566 -6.90 -30.18 -11.83
C SER A 566 -8.27 -30.75 -11.43
N THR A 567 -8.68 -30.64 -10.17
CA THR A 567 -9.94 -31.19 -9.70
C THR A 567 -11.13 -30.36 -10.22
N PRO A 568 -12.12 -30.99 -10.87
CA PRO A 568 -13.37 -30.34 -11.20
C PRO A 568 -14.04 -29.87 -9.92
N ALA A 569 -14.58 -28.65 -9.94
CA ALA A 569 -15.21 -28.06 -8.77
C ALA A 569 -16.38 -28.88 -8.21
N SER A 570 -17.03 -29.69 -9.05
CA SER A 570 -18.10 -30.59 -8.64
C SER A 570 -17.63 -31.81 -7.86
N GLN A 571 -16.37 -32.21 -8.02
CA GLN A 571 -15.76 -33.39 -7.37
C GLN A 571 -14.78 -33.02 -6.26
N ALA A 572 -14.51 -31.72 -6.07
CA ALA A 572 -13.59 -31.24 -5.04
C ALA A 572 -14.06 -31.55 -3.61
N ILE A 573 -15.37 -31.71 -3.39
CA ILE A 573 -15.96 -32.09 -2.11
C ILE A 573 -16.98 -33.19 -2.35
N ALA A 574 -16.78 -34.35 -1.74
CA ALA A 574 -17.68 -35.48 -1.84
C ALA A 574 -18.14 -35.94 -0.44
N ILE A 575 -19.43 -36.25 -0.32
CA ILE A 575 -20.02 -36.84 0.89
C ILE A 575 -20.33 -38.30 0.58
N HIS A 576 -19.76 -39.18 1.38
CA HIS A 576 -19.89 -40.62 1.26
C HIS A 576 -20.84 -41.14 2.32
N THR A 577 -21.64 -42.15 1.94
CA THR A 577 -22.57 -42.85 2.82
C THR A 577 -22.19 -44.32 2.85
N VAL A 578 -21.73 -44.79 4.01
CA VAL A 578 -21.23 -46.16 4.17
C VAL A 578 -22.38 -47.15 4.06
N SER A 579 -23.48 -46.94 4.78
CA SER A 579 -24.64 -47.85 4.77
C SER A 579 -25.27 -48.09 3.40
N LYS A 580 -25.02 -47.21 2.42
CA LYS A 580 -25.63 -47.26 1.07
C LYS A 580 -24.63 -47.41 -0.06
N HIS A 581 -23.33 -47.31 0.21
CA HIS A 581 -22.27 -47.20 -0.82
C HIS A 581 -22.58 -46.13 -1.87
N VAL A 582 -23.09 -44.98 -1.42
CA VAL A 582 -23.39 -43.84 -2.30
C VAL A 582 -22.44 -42.70 -1.99
N THR A 583 -21.87 -42.14 -3.04
CA THR A 583 -21.14 -40.86 -3.00
C THR A 583 -21.96 -39.78 -3.65
N GLN A 584 -22.09 -38.65 -2.96
CA GLN A 584 -22.83 -37.48 -3.40
C GLN A 584 -21.89 -36.30 -3.49
N ASN A 585 -22.07 -35.51 -4.55
CA ASN A 585 -21.32 -34.29 -4.79
C ASN A 585 -22.28 -33.11 -4.56
N PRO A 586 -22.31 -32.55 -3.33
CA PRO A 586 -23.32 -31.56 -2.95
C PRO A 586 -23.19 -30.25 -3.73
N PHE A 587 -22.01 -29.92 -4.22
CA PHE A 587 -21.75 -28.68 -4.95
C PHE A 587 -21.60 -28.96 -6.44
N ARG A 588 -22.46 -28.37 -7.28
CA ARG A 588 -22.36 -28.50 -8.76
C ARG A 588 -21.40 -27.50 -9.40
N ARG A 589 -21.23 -26.34 -8.77
CA ARG A 589 -20.39 -25.22 -9.26
C ARG A 589 -19.30 -24.92 -8.26
N ARG A 590 -18.20 -24.31 -8.73
CA ARG A 590 -17.15 -23.80 -7.84
C ARG A 590 -17.73 -22.82 -6.84
N LEU A 591 -17.40 -23.05 -5.58
CA LEU A 591 -17.74 -22.18 -4.47
C LEU A 591 -17.24 -20.76 -4.81
N LYS A 592 -18.16 -19.79 -4.95
CA LYS A 592 -17.87 -18.47 -5.52
C LYS A 592 -16.89 -17.70 -4.62
N GLY A 593 -15.66 -17.47 -5.05
CA GLY A 593 -14.63 -16.79 -4.25
C GLY A 593 -13.99 -17.67 -3.16
N GLY A 594 -12.73 -17.38 -2.83
CA GLY A 594 -12.01 -18.02 -1.72
C GLY A 594 -10.98 -19.10 -2.10
N GLY A 595 -10.79 -19.43 -3.38
CA GLY A 595 -9.80 -20.42 -3.84
C GLY A 595 -10.26 -21.88 -3.70
N PRO A 596 -9.38 -22.88 -3.94
CA PRO A 596 -9.69 -24.30 -3.81
C PRO A 596 -10.02 -24.69 -2.35
N PRO A 597 -10.93 -25.67 -2.13
CA PRO A 597 -11.24 -26.17 -0.80
C PRO A 597 -10.02 -26.88 -0.19
N GLN A 598 -9.73 -26.65 1.09
CA GLN A 598 -8.61 -27.25 1.81
C GLN A 598 -9.06 -28.31 2.81
N ALA A 599 -10.12 -28.03 3.57
CA ALA A 599 -10.66 -28.93 4.58
C ALA A 599 -12.18 -28.74 4.73
N ALA A 600 -12.85 -29.77 5.24
CA ALA A 600 -14.28 -29.70 5.56
C ALA A 600 -14.59 -30.54 6.80
N HIS A 601 -15.42 -30.01 7.70
CA HIS A 601 -15.81 -30.65 8.95
C HIS A 601 -17.30 -30.49 9.20
N PHE A 602 -17.93 -31.56 9.69
CA PHE A 602 -19.33 -31.52 10.13
C PHE A 602 -19.40 -30.83 11.49
N HIS A 603 -20.46 -30.03 11.68
CA HIS A 603 -20.76 -29.47 12.97
C HIS A 603 -21.06 -30.59 14.01
N PRO A 604 -20.59 -30.48 15.27
CA PRO A 604 -20.74 -31.54 16.28
C PRO A 604 -22.18 -31.96 16.59
N SER A 605 -23.16 -31.06 16.53
CA SER A 605 -24.58 -31.33 16.81
C SER A 605 -25.55 -30.95 15.67
N LYS A 606 -25.48 -29.71 15.19
CA LYS A 606 -26.32 -29.14 14.11
C LYS A 606 -26.02 -29.80 12.75
N PRO A 607 -26.98 -29.90 11.81
CA PRO A 607 -26.78 -30.45 10.47
C PRO A 607 -26.05 -29.45 9.54
N ILE A 608 -24.95 -28.88 10.01
CA ILE A 608 -24.15 -27.87 9.29
C ILE A 608 -22.83 -28.49 8.84
N LEU A 609 -22.41 -28.18 7.62
CA LEU A 609 -21.11 -28.53 7.08
C LEU A 609 -20.27 -27.25 6.93
N PHE A 610 -19.14 -27.19 7.62
CA PHE A 610 -18.14 -26.14 7.40
C PHE A 610 -17.18 -26.58 6.30
N VAL A 611 -16.97 -25.69 5.34
CA VAL A 611 -16.02 -25.88 4.24
C VAL A 611 -15.02 -24.74 4.28
N ALA A 612 -13.76 -25.06 4.54
CA ALA A 612 -12.65 -24.13 4.46
C ALA A 612 -12.09 -24.13 3.03
N ASN A 613 -12.23 -23.00 2.35
CA ASN A 613 -11.49 -22.69 1.16
C ASN A 613 -10.10 -22.14 1.52
N GLN A 614 -9.30 -21.79 0.52
CA GLN A 614 -7.97 -21.20 0.74
C GLN A 614 -8.00 -19.92 1.59
N ARG A 615 -9.02 -19.06 1.43
CA ARG A 615 -9.11 -17.75 2.11
C ARG A 615 -10.31 -17.57 3.04
N THR A 616 -11.35 -18.38 2.89
CA THR A 616 -12.64 -18.19 3.59
C THR A 616 -13.20 -19.50 4.09
N ILE A 617 -14.02 -19.45 5.14
CA ILE A 617 -14.74 -20.62 5.65
C ILE A 617 -16.23 -20.39 5.47
N ARG A 618 -16.94 -21.38 4.97
CA ARG A 618 -18.38 -21.31 4.68
C ARG A 618 -19.15 -22.36 5.45
N ALA A 619 -20.22 -21.94 6.10
CA ALA A 619 -21.14 -22.81 6.82
C ALA A 619 -22.36 -23.11 5.93
N TYR A 620 -22.61 -24.37 5.61
CA TYR A 620 -23.75 -24.83 4.82
C TYR A 620 -24.71 -25.63 5.69
N ASP A 621 -26.00 -25.28 5.67
CA ASP A 621 -27.04 -26.10 6.28
C ASP A 621 -27.43 -27.22 5.30
N LEU A 622 -27.14 -28.47 5.66
CA LEU A 622 -27.41 -29.64 4.84
C LEU A 622 -28.91 -29.97 4.75
N SER A 623 -29.69 -29.57 5.76
CA SER A 623 -31.13 -29.81 5.78
C SER A 623 -31.87 -28.88 4.83
N ARG A 624 -31.47 -27.60 4.83
CA ARG A 624 -32.05 -26.56 3.97
C ARG A 624 -31.37 -26.45 2.60
N GLN A 625 -30.17 -27.03 2.45
CA GLN A 625 -29.31 -26.90 1.28
C GLN A 625 -28.95 -25.43 0.96
N LEU A 626 -28.71 -24.63 2.01
CA LEU A 626 -28.42 -23.20 1.90
C LEU A 626 -27.11 -22.84 2.59
N LEU A 627 -26.46 -21.81 2.07
CA LEU A 627 -25.33 -21.16 2.74
C LEU A 627 -25.87 -20.33 3.92
N VAL A 628 -25.33 -20.56 5.12
CA VAL A 628 -25.74 -19.86 6.34
C VAL A 628 -24.82 -18.67 6.62
N LYS A 629 -23.51 -18.90 6.65
CA LYS A 629 -22.53 -17.90 7.07
C LYS A 629 -21.22 -18.02 6.31
N ILE A 630 -20.56 -16.90 6.11
CA ILE A 630 -19.21 -16.82 5.54
C ILE A 630 -18.32 -16.16 6.58
N LEU A 631 -17.27 -16.86 6.98
CA LEU A 631 -16.23 -16.36 7.86
C LEU A 631 -15.04 -15.90 7.01
N GLN A 632 -14.41 -14.82 7.44
CA GLN A 632 -13.30 -14.15 6.79
C GLN A 632 -12.08 -14.13 7.72
N PRO A 633 -11.28 -15.21 7.74
CA PRO A 633 -10.12 -15.30 8.63
C PRO A 633 -9.03 -14.25 8.38
N GLY A 634 -8.98 -13.64 7.20
CA GLY A 634 -7.91 -12.69 6.85
C GLY A 634 -6.55 -13.37 6.66
N ALA A 635 -6.53 -14.70 6.56
CA ALA A 635 -5.39 -15.49 6.11
C ALA A 635 -5.43 -15.63 4.58
N ARG A 636 -4.26 -15.57 3.94
CA ARG A 636 -4.11 -15.81 2.49
C ARG A 636 -4.24 -17.28 2.16
N TRP A 637 -3.78 -18.16 3.06
CA TRP A 637 -3.82 -19.61 2.86
C TRP A 637 -4.12 -20.37 4.15
N ILE A 638 -5.33 -20.89 4.26
CA ILE A 638 -5.77 -21.76 5.35
C ILE A 638 -5.18 -23.15 5.17
N SER A 639 -4.63 -23.73 6.23
CA SER A 639 -4.09 -25.09 6.23
C SER A 639 -5.10 -26.09 6.75
N SER A 640 -5.65 -25.83 7.93
CA SER A 640 -6.58 -26.69 8.66
C SER A 640 -7.46 -25.82 9.55
N PHE A 641 -8.63 -26.34 9.94
CA PHE A 641 -9.46 -25.72 10.98
C PHE A 641 -10.11 -26.81 11.81
N ASP A 642 -10.55 -26.46 13.01
CA ASP A 642 -11.33 -27.36 13.85
C ASP A 642 -12.45 -26.61 14.57
N ILE A 643 -13.48 -27.37 14.97
CA ILE A 643 -14.71 -26.83 15.55
C ILE A 643 -14.73 -27.14 17.03
N HIS A 644 -15.05 -26.15 17.87
CA HIS A 644 -15.13 -26.35 19.31
C HIS A 644 -16.18 -27.43 19.63
N PRO A 645 -15.81 -28.50 20.37
CA PRO A 645 -16.72 -29.59 20.69
C PRO A 645 -17.79 -29.15 21.70
N HIS A 646 -18.76 -30.02 21.95
CA HIS A 646 -19.76 -29.77 22.98
C HIS A 646 -19.11 -29.79 24.36
N SER A 647 -19.24 -28.70 25.13
CA SER A 647 -18.82 -28.60 26.52
C SER A 647 -20.02 -28.77 27.44
N SER A 648 -19.79 -29.19 28.69
CA SER A 648 -20.85 -29.24 29.70
C SER A 648 -21.51 -27.88 29.98
N SER A 649 -20.82 -26.77 29.68
CA SER A 649 -21.29 -25.40 29.92
C SER A 649 -21.95 -24.74 28.71
N THR A 650 -21.70 -25.22 27.48
CA THR A 650 -22.07 -24.51 26.25
C THR A 650 -22.49 -25.51 25.18
N SER A 651 -23.56 -25.20 24.44
CA SER A 651 -23.93 -25.91 23.22
C SER A 651 -22.83 -25.73 22.16
N GLY A 652 -21.80 -26.58 22.20
CA GLY A 652 -20.62 -26.43 21.34
C GLY A 652 -20.92 -26.37 19.85
N GLY A 653 -19.96 -25.77 19.11
CA GLY A 653 -20.04 -25.53 17.67
C GLY A 653 -20.06 -24.06 17.25
N ASP A 654 -20.08 -23.14 18.21
CA ASP A 654 -20.15 -21.70 17.93
C ASP A 654 -18.74 -21.05 17.85
N ASN A 655 -17.68 -21.77 18.25
CA ASN A 655 -16.29 -21.32 18.12
C ASN A 655 -15.50 -22.23 17.17
N LEU A 656 -14.57 -21.64 16.43
CA LEU A 656 -13.69 -22.29 15.46
C LEU A 656 -12.25 -21.83 15.65
N ILE A 657 -11.30 -22.73 15.46
CA ILE A 657 -9.87 -22.38 15.32
C ILE A 657 -9.41 -22.66 13.91
N VAL A 658 -8.60 -21.77 13.37
CA VAL A 658 -8.10 -21.84 12.00
C VAL A 658 -6.59 -21.68 12.01
N GLY A 659 -5.89 -22.68 11.48
CA GLY A 659 -4.47 -22.65 11.19
C GLY A 659 -4.22 -22.13 9.78
N SER A 660 -3.12 -21.40 9.61
CA SER A 660 -2.70 -20.85 8.32
C SER A 660 -1.22 -21.14 8.02
N TYR A 661 -0.92 -21.31 6.74
CA TYR A 661 0.46 -21.32 6.25
C TYR A 661 1.17 -19.97 6.48
N ASP A 662 0.41 -18.89 6.67
CA ASP A 662 0.91 -17.54 7.00
C ASP A 662 1.36 -17.41 8.47
N ARG A 663 1.50 -18.52 9.21
CA ARG A 663 2.00 -18.59 10.59
C ARG A 663 1.04 -17.97 11.62
N ARG A 664 -0.25 -17.94 11.29
CA ARG A 664 -1.31 -17.35 12.12
C ARG A 664 -2.26 -18.44 12.60
N LEU A 665 -2.51 -18.44 13.91
CA LEU A 665 -3.60 -19.17 14.53
C LEU A 665 -4.73 -18.17 14.82
N LEU A 666 -5.91 -18.46 14.30
CA LEU A 666 -7.05 -17.55 14.34
C LEU A 666 -8.18 -18.20 15.12
N TRP A 667 -8.65 -17.50 16.15
CA TRP A 667 -9.86 -17.89 16.88
C TRP A 667 -11.04 -17.11 16.31
N HIS A 668 -12.04 -17.84 15.83
CA HIS A 668 -13.30 -17.29 15.36
C HIS A 668 -14.41 -17.64 16.34
N ASP A 669 -15.11 -16.62 16.79
CA ASP A 669 -16.42 -16.77 17.38
C ASP A 669 -17.43 -16.52 16.26
N VAL A 670 -18.19 -17.57 15.92
CA VAL A 670 -19.14 -17.55 14.80
C VAL A 670 -20.21 -16.52 15.04
N ASP A 671 -20.62 -16.25 16.27
CA ASP A 671 -21.74 -15.36 16.57
C ASP A 671 -21.28 -13.91 16.75
N LEU A 672 -20.08 -13.68 17.28
CA LEU A 672 -19.53 -12.34 17.48
C LEU A 672 -19.23 -11.59 16.18
N SER A 673 -18.52 -12.23 15.23
CA SER A 673 -18.09 -11.57 13.99
C SER A 673 -17.76 -12.55 12.87
N ALA A 674 -17.79 -12.08 11.63
CA ALA A 674 -17.23 -12.83 10.50
C ALA A 674 -15.68 -12.82 10.53
N HIS A 675 -15.07 -11.85 11.19
CA HIS A 675 -13.62 -11.73 11.35
C HIS A 675 -13.12 -12.47 12.60
N PRO A 676 -11.81 -12.77 12.70
CA PRO A 676 -11.25 -13.42 13.88
C PRO A 676 -11.48 -12.58 15.14
N TYR A 677 -11.91 -13.24 16.22
CA TYR A 677 -11.96 -12.63 17.56
C TYR A 677 -10.54 -12.36 18.09
N LYS A 678 -9.64 -13.33 17.94
CA LYS A 678 -8.25 -13.22 18.37
C LYS A 678 -7.30 -13.81 17.32
N THR A 679 -6.22 -13.09 17.05
CA THR A 679 -5.14 -13.55 16.17
C THR A 679 -3.89 -13.81 17.00
N LEU A 680 -3.37 -15.03 16.93
CA LEU A 680 -2.19 -15.47 17.66
C LEU A 680 -1.06 -15.78 16.66
N ARG A 681 0.13 -15.25 16.92
CA ARG A 681 1.32 -15.38 16.07
C ARG A 681 2.52 -15.83 16.89
N TYR A 682 2.50 -17.09 17.31
CA TYR A 682 3.56 -17.65 18.13
C TYR A 682 4.53 -18.54 17.35
N HIS A 683 4.17 -18.96 16.13
CA HIS A 683 4.98 -19.83 15.31
C HIS A 683 5.88 -19.07 14.33
N SER A 684 7.07 -19.62 14.11
CA SER A 684 8.04 -19.07 13.15
C SER A 684 7.80 -19.56 11.72
N LYS A 685 7.11 -20.70 11.57
CA LYS A 685 6.77 -21.33 10.28
C LYS A 685 5.28 -21.64 10.17
N ALA A 686 4.88 -22.17 9.01
CA ALA A 686 3.49 -22.50 8.69
C ALA A 686 2.85 -23.43 9.72
N ILE A 687 1.59 -23.16 10.09
CA ILE A 687 0.79 -24.05 10.92
C ILE A 687 0.15 -25.09 10.00
N ARG A 688 0.32 -26.38 10.31
CA ARG A 688 -0.16 -27.51 9.50
C ARG A 688 -1.50 -28.05 9.98
N ALA A 689 -1.63 -28.23 11.29
CA ALA A 689 -2.80 -28.82 11.92
C ALA A 689 -3.19 -28.01 13.16
N VAL A 690 -4.50 -27.88 13.39
CA VAL A 690 -5.09 -27.33 14.61
C VAL A 690 -6.18 -28.29 15.07
N LYS A 691 -6.24 -28.58 16.36
CA LYS A 691 -7.22 -29.50 16.94
C LYS A 691 -7.66 -29.11 18.33
N PHE A 692 -8.97 -29.17 18.56
CA PHE A 692 -9.56 -29.12 19.89
C PHE A 692 -9.49 -30.48 20.57
N HIS A 693 -9.41 -30.45 21.90
CA HIS A 693 -9.59 -31.64 22.69
C HIS A 693 -11.06 -32.13 22.57
N PRO A 694 -11.32 -33.36 22.10
CA PRO A 694 -12.67 -33.82 21.75
C PRO A 694 -13.61 -33.94 22.95
N SER A 695 -13.07 -34.25 24.14
CA SER A 695 -13.87 -34.18 25.37
C SER A 695 -14.10 -32.73 25.75
N GLY A 696 -15.36 -32.33 25.90
CA GLY A 696 -15.75 -31.04 26.48
C GLY A 696 -15.37 -30.84 27.95
N ARG A 697 -14.69 -31.81 28.57
CA ARG A 697 -14.18 -31.73 29.94
C ARG A 697 -12.93 -30.86 30.04
N TYR A 698 -12.08 -30.91 29.02
CA TYR A 698 -10.81 -30.18 28.98
C TYR A 698 -10.91 -29.09 27.92
N PRO A 699 -10.93 -27.79 28.31
CA PRO A 699 -10.96 -26.67 27.37
C PRO A 699 -9.56 -26.45 26.76
N LEU A 700 -9.02 -27.48 26.11
CA LEU A 700 -7.68 -27.48 25.52
C LEU A 700 -7.76 -27.52 24.00
N PHE A 701 -6.79 -26.89 23.35
CA PHE A 701 -6.54 -27.05 21.93
C PHE A 701 -5.05 -26.94 21.64
N ALA A 702 -4.65 -27.46 20.50
CA ALA A 702 -3.27 -27.44 20.04
C ALA A 702 -3.16 -26.97 18.60
N ASP A 703 -2.04 -26.32 18.29
CA ASP A 703 -1.56 -26.09 16.93
C ASP A 703 -0.21 -26.78 16.71
N ALA A 704 0.03 -27.20 15.47
CA ALA A 704 1.27 -27.82 15.04
C ALA A 704 1.87 -27.06 13.87
N SER A 705 3.17 -26.82 13.92
CA SER A 705 3.89 -26.06 12.89
C SER A 705 5.07 -26.82 12.29
N ASP A 706 5.47 -26.34 11.11
CA ASP A 706 6.67 -26.76 10.40
C ASP A 706 7.97 -26.40 11.15
N ASP A 707 7.91 -25.58 12.20
CA ASP A 707 9.06 -25.29 13.07
C ASP A 707 9.40 -26.43 14.04
N GLY A 708 8.64 -27.53 14.02
CA GLY A 708 8.86 -28.70 14.87
C GLY A 708 8.34 -28.52 16.30
N SER A 709 7.59 -27.45 16.56
CA SER A 709 6.93 -27.19 17.83
C SER A 709 5.42 -27.34 17.75
N LEU A 710 4.83 -27.71 18.88
CA LEU A 710 3.40 -27.83 19.09
C LEU A 710 3.03 -26.96 20.28
N GLN A 711 2.07 -26.04 20.15
CA GLN A 711 1.68 -25.20 21.27
C GLN A 711 0.33 -25.64 21.81
N ILE A 712 0.25 -25.70 23.13
CA ILE A 712 -0.95 -26.05 23.86
C ILE A 712 -1.56 -24.77 24.43
N PHE A 713 -2.85 -24.63 24.22
CA PHE A 713 -3.63 -23.51 24.71
C PHE A 713 -4.79 -24.00 25.55
N HIS A 714 -5.16 -23.17 26.52
CA HIS A 714 -6.43 -23.25 27.20
C HIS A 714 -7.40 -22.26 26.55
N GLY A 715 -8.51 -22.76 26.02
CA GLY A 715 -9.57 -21.99 25.39
C GLY A 715 -10.89 -22.22 26.10
N SER A 716 -11.17 -21.43 27.14
CA SER A 716 -12.43 -21.55 27.87
C SER A 716 -13.50 -20.71 27.20
N VAL A 717 -14.53 -21.38 26.72
CA VAL A 717 -15.76 -20.78 26.21
C VAL A 717 -16.80 -20.80 27.32
N THR A 718 -17.21 -19.62 27.75
CA THR A 718 -18.30 -19.43 28.70
C THR A 718 -19.65 -19.62 28.01
N GLY A 719 -20.64 -20.14 28.74
CA GLY A 719 -22.01 -20.33 28.22
C GLY A 719 -22.85 -19.05 28.22
N ASP A 720 -22.35 -17.99 28.86
CA ASP A 720 -23.01 -16.69 28.88
C ASP A 720 -22.72 -15.93 27.58
N MET A 721 -23.79 -15.59 26.85
CA MET A 721 -23.77 -15.00 25.52
C MET A 721 -23.06 -13.64 25.46
N LEU A 722 -22.90 -12.95 26.59
CA LEU A 722 -22.24 -11.64 26.67
C LEU A 722 -20.74 -11.72 26.99
N SER A 723 -20.23 -12.92 27.30
CA SER A 723 -18.83 -13.10 27.72
C SER A 723 -18.01 -13.75 26.60
N ASN A 724 -16.85 -13.17 26.31
CA ASN A 724 -15.95 -13.68 25.27
C ASN A 724 -15.10 -14.85 25.79
N ALA A 725 -14.63 -15.69 24.87
CA ALA A 725 -13.73 -16.80 25.19
C ALA A 725 -12.39 -16.32 25.78
N SER A 726 -11.93 -16.96 26.85
CA SER A 726 -10.60 -16.71 27.41
C SER A 726 -9.57 -17.68 26.84
N ILE A 727 -8.53 -17.12 26.22
CA ILE A 727 -7.50 -17.89 25.50
C ILE A 727 -6.14 -17.61 26.13
N VAL A 728 -5.56 -18.65 26.72
CA VAL A 728 -4.30 -18.61 27.48
C VAL A 728 -3.31 -19.61 26.89
N PRO A 729 -2.10 -19.18 26.46
CA PRO A 729 -1.04 -20.10 26.08
C PRO A 729 -0.51 -20.83 27.31
N LEU A 730 -0.36 -22.15 27.22
CA LEU A 730 0.08 -22.99 28.34
C LEU A 730 1.53 -23.44 28.16
N LYS A 731 1.81 -24.21 27.11
CA LYS A 731 3.11 -24.87 26.92
C LYS A 731 3.48 -24.98 25.46
N VAL A 732 4.76 -24.78 25.18
CA VAL A 732 5.36 -25.10 23.88
C VAL A 732 6.07 -26.45 24.01
N LEU A 733 5.57 -27.44 23.29
CA LEU A 733 6.12 -28.79 23.22
C LEU A 733 7.11 -28.87 22.06
N ARG A 734 8.38 -29.14 22.38
CA ARG A 734 9.47 -29.26 21.42
C ARG A 734 10.03 -30.67 21.48
N GLY A 735 10.34 -31.23 20.32
CA GLY A 735 11.03 -32.51 20.26
C GLY A 735 11.20 -33.06 18.85
N HIS A 736 10.25 -32.80 17.95
CA HIS A 736 10.31 -33.25 16.56
C HIS A 736 11.52 -32.67 15.84
N LYS A 737 12.19 -33.49 15.02
CA LYS A 737 13.30 -33.04 14.20
C LYS A 737 12.77 -32.46 12.89
N ILE A 738 13.24 -31.27 12.53
CA ILE A 738 12.87 -30.64 11.26
C ILE A 738 13.62 -31.35 10.12
N THR A 739 12.90 -31.79 9.09
CA THR A 739 13.46 -32.45 7.90
C THR A 739 12.89 -31.83 6.63
N GLY A 740 13.76 -31.37 5.71
CA GLY A 740 13.32 -30.69 4.49
C GLY A 740 12.39 -29.50 4.77
N GLU A 741 12.73 -28.70 5.80
CA GLU A 741 11.94 -27.57 6.32
C GLU A 741 10.58 -27.89 6.94
N LEU A 742 10.15 -29.15 6.92
CA LEU A 742 8.91 -29.62 7.55
C LEU A 742 9.16 -30.08 8.99
N GLY A 743 8.18 -29.81 9.84
CA GLY A 743 8.19 -30.14 11.26
C GLY A 743 7.09 -31.15 11.59
N ILE A 744 6.03 -30.67 12.23
CA ILE A 744 4.87 -31.49 12.62
C ILE A 744 3.79 -31.35 11.55
N LEU A 745 3.30 -32.48 11.03
CA LEU A 745 2.35 -32.52 9.91
C LEU A 745 0.89 -32.67 10.35
N ASP A 746 0.63 -33.42 11.43
CA ASP A 746 -0.72 -33.65 11.96
C ASP A 746 -0.69 -33.85 13.48
N VAL A 747 -1.83 -33.62 14.12
CA VAL A 747 -2.03 -33.73 15.57
C VAL A 747 -3.39 -34.31 15.83
N ASP A 748 -3.50 -35.15 16.86
CA ASP A 748 -4.79 -35.60 17.38
C ASP A 748 -4.76 -35.66 18.91
N TRP A 749 -5.94 -35.54 19.52
CA TRP A 749 -6.09 -35.57 20.98
C TRP A 749 -6.69 -36.90 21.44
N HIS A 750 -6.26 -37.37 22.60
CA HIS A 750 -6.87 -38.52 23.24
C HIS A 750 -8.34 -38.21 23.58
N PRO A 751 -9.28 -39.14 23.37
CA PRO A 751 -10.71 -38.87 23.52
C PRO A 751 -11.13 -38.45 24.94
N THR A 752 -10.38 -38.86 25.98
CA THR A 752 -10.76 -38.68 27.38
C THR A 752 -9.69 -38.08 28.29
N GLN A 753 -8.42 -38.06 27.88
CA GLN A 753 -7.28 -37.68 28.71
C GLN A 753 -6.59 -36.47 28.06
N PRO A 754 -5.92 -35.60 28.82
CA PRO A 754 -5.23 -34.43 28.29
C PRO A 754 -3.91 -34.81 27.59
N TRP A 755 -3.93 -35.84 26.75
CA TRP A 755 -2.79 -36.33 25.99
C TRP A 755 -2.99 -36.00 24.52
N CYS A 756 -1.93 -35.58 23.85
CA CYS A 756 -1.97 -35.37 22.40
C CYS A 756 -0.91 -36.21 21.71
N VAL A 757 -1.21 -36.61 20.48
CA VAL A 757 -0.27 -37.30 19.60
C VAL A 757 0.05 -36.39 18.44
N SER A 758 1.31 -36.43 18.00
CA SER A 758 1.82 -35.61 16.91
C SER A 758 2.56 -36.46 15.89
N ALA A 759 2.36 -36.16 14.61
CA ALA A 759 3.02 -36.79 13.48
C ALA A 759 4.17 -35.91 12.96
N GLY A 760 5.39 -36.45 12.96
CA GLY A 760 6.59 -35.72 12.53
C GLY A 760 6.99 -36.03 11.10
N ALA A 761 7.58 -35.03 10.43
CA ALA A 761 8.35 -35.24 9.22
C ALA A 761 9.62 -36.09 9.47
N ASP A 762 10.08 -36.18 10.72
CA ASP A 762 11.18 -37.06 11.13
C ASP A 762 10.87 -38.58 11.07
N GLY A 763 9.65 -38.94 10.64
CA GLY A 763 9.19 -40.32 10.54
C GLY A 763 8.77 -40.95 11.87
N THR A 764 8.63 -40.13 12.92
CA THR A 764 8.16 -40.57 14.23
C THR A 764 6.79 -39.99 14.55
N CYS A 765 5.99 -40.74 15.31
CA CYS A 765 4.88 -40.17 16.07
C CYS A 765 5.31 -40.02 17.53
N ARG A 766 4.74 -39.04 18.23
CA ARG A 766 5.03 -38.80 19.65
C ARG A 766 3.76 -38.55 20.43
N LEU A 767 3.63 -39.23 21.56
CA LEU A 767 2.62 -38.99 22.57
C LEU A 767 3.15 -37.99 23.60
N TRP A 768 2.35 -36.99 23.90
CA TRP A 768 2.61 -35.99 24.93
C TRP A 768 1.61 -36.15 26.06
N CYS A 769 2.10 -36.18 27.30
CA CYS A 769 1.32 -36.40 28.51
C CYS A 769 1.55 -35.33 29.57
#